data_AF-A0A1G1NH74-F1
#
_entry.id   AF-A0A1G1NH74-F1
#
_cell.length_a   1.000
_cell.length_b   1.000
_cell.length_c   1.000
_cell.angle_alpha   90.00
_cell.angle_beta   90.00
_cell.angle_gamma   90.00
#
_symmetry.space_group_name_H-M   'P 1'
#
loop_
_entity.id
_entity.type
_entity.pdbx_description
1 polymer ?
#
loop_
_entity_poly.entity_id
_entity_poly.type
_entity_poly.pdbx_seq_one_letter_code
_entity_poly.pdbx_strand_id
1 'polypeptide(L)'
;MKIILFIAVLAFIFLSFSTAIEATQPLFSLYDPGTQFPVNYENFGTFSGIGTSAYSYTITNNTGLSAAVGEGIYPNTSSVYQDPEYQRYLAEGRLNGSHWDFVNSPDPQADFYKWATAPEPEGVRMFFMAQALVNAGLIDHAIKAYYCIIVSFPYTPSWDPGGFYWYVGPAAVNMVNYLCREYPEVGLRLANARVIIQNGEDLDLLNDIVTTTPGNYMPYTLQDRIAGIVDLSQLSIAQTRGTGKVQLIKYSNGHWQLKVDSRSFIIRGITYSPTKVGWTSNEMNLWQVVDDDNNGKIDTAYDSWIDTNGNNIKDLNELSVGDFQLLKEMGCNAIRLYHSAGADNKTYVPGDYNKPLLREMHDKYGVKVIMGDFFGAYCVGSGATWAGGTDYTNLQQRENMKSVVRAMVLDHKDEPYVLFWLLGNENNLEVTNTNAKTYPREWAEFLNEVADMIHQLDPNHPVAVGNFMLRHLEYYAQYAPALDMVGSNSYPGRYGFGISLYSEVKEKFDRPVFFTEYGADAYHYNVGVNEREQAEYHEGCWKDVVYNSAGNPGTGVVIGGVIFEWLDEWWKAPGDSNFNHQTQPQFWMGTAPDGWSHEEWYGICGQGNGNNSPFLREVRQAYYSYKKMWAPPVTRDPANGNIILSWGTFPGLTYDVYYSNDSVNWALAQSGLPASGISQASWTDDGTYTGVHPNNLRIRYYRVFINGTVPPRKILEVNSGGSGSGRVLIQGRTNHSDTITFEMRNPGTTTVIKTYTITTAADGTYSLTDMPRGTYDLTAKGANTLRAKAANILVDTAKNTAIATLSLRGGDANNDNSVGTGDMVILRGAWLSSQGQPRWDARADFNADRSIGTSDMLIMQSNWLRSGVQ
;
A
#
# COMPACT_ATOMS: atom_id res chain seq x y z
N MET A 1 17.66 26.30 -11.18
CA MET A 1 17.54 25.20 -12.18
C MET A 1 17.85 23.82 -11.59
N LYS A 2 18.89 23.64 -10.75
CA LYS A 2 19.17 22.38 -10.02
C LYS A 2 18.10 21.96 -8.98
N ILE A 3 17.29 22.92 -8.51
CA ILE A 3 16.29 22.74 -7.43
C ILE A 3 14.95 22.18 -7.95
N ILE A 4 14.57 22.49 -9.20
CA ILE A 4 13.33 21.98 -9.81
C ILE A 4 13.44 20.48 -10.15
N LEU A 5 14.66 20.00 -10.40
CA LEU A 5 14.92 18.61 -10.76
C LEU A 5 14.89 17.66 -9.56
N PHE A 6 15.21 18.14 -8.35
CA PHE A 6 15.17 17.33 -7.11
C PHE A 6 13.73 17.09 -6.64
N ILE A 7 12.86 18.09 -6.81
CA ILE A 7 11.41 17.99 -6.56
C ILE A 7 10.75 16.97 -7.51
N ALA A 8 11.21 16.89 -8.76
CA ALA A 8 10.71 15.92 -9.74
C ALA A 8 11.08 14.45 -9.40
N VAL A 9 12.21 14.22 -8.71
CA VAL A 9 12.68 12.87 -8.35
C VAL A 9 11.91 12.31 -7.13
N LEU A 10 11.56 13.15 -6.16
CA LEU A 10 10.68 12.76 -5.04
C LEU A 10 9.22 12.59 -5.48
N ALA A 11 8.74 13.41 -6.43
CA ALA A 11 7.42 13.23 -7.06
C ALA A 11 7.32 11.91 -7.86
N PHE A 12 8.43 11.44 -8.44
CA PHE A 12 8.47 10.17 -9.19
C PHE A 12 8.30 8.95 -8.29
N ILE A 13 8.81 8.99 -7.04
CA ILE A 13 8.61 7.93 -6.04
C ILE A 13 7.11 7.79 -5.74
N PHE A 14 6.39 8.90 -5.56
CA PHE A 14 4.93 8.89 -5.34
C PHE A 14 4.14 8.41 -6.56
N LEU A 15 4.55 8.79 -7.78
CA LEU A 15 3.89 8.37 -9.02
C LEU A 15 4.21 6.92 -9.43
N SER A 16 5.31 6.34 -8.94
CA SER A 16 5.69 4.94 -9.21
C SER A 16 5.12 3.93 -8.21
N PHE A 17 4.64 4.39 -7.05
CA PHE A 17 3.96 3.56 -6.05
C PHE A 17 2.45 3.75 -6.04
N SER A 18 1.92 4.81 -6.67
CA SER A 18 0.64 4.66 -7.33
C SER A 18 0.90 3.69 -8.49
N THR A 19 0.54 2.42 -8.32
CA THR A 19 -0.34 1.89 -9.35
C THR A 19 -1.45 2.92 -9.41
N ALA A 20 -1.40 3.84 -10.37
CA ALA A 20 -2.64 4.35 -10.90
C ALA A 20 -3.32 3.06 -11.34
N ILE A 21 -4.15 2.51 -10.45
CA ILE A 21 -5.32 1.77 -10.86
C ILE A 21 -5.93 2.79 -11.81
N GLU A 22 -5.70 2.64 -13.12
CA GLU A 22 -6.46 3.35 -14.14
C GLU A 22 -7.89 3.23 -13.62
N ALA A 23 -8.49 4.34 -13.19
CA ALA A 23 -9.76 4.34 -12.45
C ALA A 23 -10.64 3.26 -13.05
N THR A 24 -10.72 2.11 -12.37
CA THR A 24 -11.28 0.92 -12.97
C THR A 24 -12.70 1.30 -13.26
N GLN A 25 -13.10 1.21 -14.54
CA GLN A 25 -14.46 1.52 -14.92
C GLN A 25 -15.38 0.80 -13.93
N PRO A 26 -16.31 1.52 -13.28
CA PRO A 26 -17.17 0.92 -12.29
C PRO A 26 -17.75 -0.40 -12.78
N LEU A 27 -17.70 -1.45 -11.94
CA LEU A 27 -18.16 -2.78 -12.32
C LEU A 27 -19.66 -2.79 -12.66
N PHE A 28 -20.41 -1.81 -12.15
CA PHE A 28 -21.80 -1.55 -12.49
C PHE A 28 -22.10 -0.05 -12.44
N SER A 29 -23.24 0.34 -13.00
CA SER A 29 -23.76 1.72 -12.93
C SER A 29 -24.81 1.83 -11.84
N LEU A 30 -24.76 2.92 -11.08
CA LEU A 30 -25.81 3.27 -10.11
C LEU A 30 -27.10 3.68 -10.85
N TYR A 31 -28.24 3.21 -10.36
CA TYR A 31 -29.57 3.64 -10.76
C TYR A 31 -29.81 5.11 -10.41
N ASP A 32 -29.35 5.54 -9.23
CA ASP A 32 -29.41 6.93 -8.76
C ASP A 32 -28.07 7.33 -8.13
N PRO A 33 -27.12 7.90 -8.89
CA PRO A 33 -25.83 8.35 -8.36
C PRO A 33 -25.92 9.59 -7.46
N GLY A 34 -27.11 10.20 -7.33
CA GLY A 34 -27.31 11.49 -6.67
C GLY A 34 -26.81 12.69 -7.49
N THR A 35 -27.25 13.88 -7.10
CA THR A 35 -27.05 15.13 -7.85
C THR A 35 -25.84 15.95 -7.40
N GLN A 36 -25.20 15.60 -6.29
CA GLN A 36 -24.08 16.38 -5.73
C GLN A 36 -22.91 15.50 -5.31
N PHE A 37 -21.69 15.91 -5.69
CA PHE A 37 -20.44 15.40 -5.12
C PHE A 37 -19.40 16.54 -5.00
N PRO A 38 -18.74 16.72 -3.84
CA PRO A 38 -19.11 16.15 -2.54
C PRO A 38 -20.44 16.75 -2.03
N VAL A 39 -21.17 16.02 -1.20
CA VAL A 39 -22.45 16.50 -0.63
C VAL A 39 -22.17 17.55 0.46
N ASN A 40 -22.74 18.75 0.30
CA ASN A 40 -22.66 19.80 1.31
C ASN A 40 -23.89 19.72 2.24
N TYR A 41 -23.73 19.07 3.38
CA TYR A 41 -24.79 18.83 4.36
C TYR A 41 -25.35 20.14 4.97
N GLU A 42 -24.57 21.23 5.03
CA GLU A 42 -25.08 22.53 5.54
C GLU A 42 -26.23 23.09 4.69
N ASN A 43 -26.35 22.68 3.43
CA ASN A 43 -27.46 23.09 2.55
C ASN A 43 -28.79 22.40 2.89
N PHE A 44 -28.76 21.30 3.65
CA PHE A 44 -29.92 20.43 3.86
C PHE A 44 -30.27 20.18 5.32
N GLY A 45 -29.50 20.74 6.25
CA GLY A 45 -29.68 20.55 7.68
C GLY A 45 -28.76 21.43 8.51
N THR A 46 -28.82 21.24 9.82
CA THR A 46 -28.06 22.03 10.79
C THR A 46 -27.22 21.13 11.70
N PHE A 47 -25.95 21.49 11.86
CA PHE A 47 -25.07 20.88 12.84
C PHE A 47 -25.23 21.56 14.20
N SER A 48 -25.16 20.78 15.28
CA SER A 48 -25.13 21.25 16.66
C SER A 48 -24.08 20.46 17.45
N GLY A 49 -23.48 21.07 18.48
CA GLY A 49 -22.55 20.38 19.39
C GLY A 49 -21.27 19.84 18.75
N ILE A 50 -20.80 20.42 17.63
CA ILE A 50 -19.56 20.01 16.95
C ILE A 50 -18.40 19.94 17.94
N GLY A 51 -17.66 18.82 17.91
CA GLY A 51 -16.52 18.55 18.78
C GLY A 51 -16.88 18.13 20.20
N THR A 52 -18.17 17.89 20.48
CA THR A 52 -18.65 17.48 21.81
C THR A 52 -19.43 16.18 21.75
N SER A 53 -19.75 15.61 22.92
CA SER A 53 -20.63 14.44 23.03
C SER A 53 -22.10 14.73 22.79
N ALA A 54 -22.47 16.02 22.70
CA ALA A 54 -23.81 16.47 22.31
C ALA A 54 -23.93 16.69 20.78
N TYR A 55 -22.97 16.22 19.99
CA TYR A 55 -22.99 16.36 18.53
C TYR A 55 -24.28 15.78 17.93
N SER A 56 -24.90 16.55 17.04
CA SER A 56 -26.03 16.08 16.22
C SER A 56 -26.11 16.83 14.90
N TYR A 57 -26.69 16.18 13.89
CA TYR A 57 -27.06 16.80 12.62
C TYR A 57 -28.57 16.61 12.40
N THR A 58 -29.30 17.71 12.22
CA THR A 58 -30.74 17.71 11.99
C THR A 58 -31.06 18.06 10.55
N ILE A 59 -31.71 17.15 9.82
CA ILE A 59 -32.12 17.39 8.44
C ILE A 59 -33.30 18.38 8.41
N THR A 60 -33.18 19.47 7.65
CA THR A 60 -34.24 20.44 7.40
C THR A 60 -34.86 20.32 6.00
N ASN A 61 -34.14 19.71 5.04
CA ASN A 61 -34.61 19.46 3.68
C ASN A 61 -34.33 18.00 3.27
N ASN A 62 -35.22 17.09 3.69
CA ASN A 62 -35.06 15.66 3.42
C ASN A 62 -35.05 15.33 1.92
N THR A 63 -35.99 15.89 1.14
CA THR A 63 -36.07 15.65 -0.31
C THR A 63 -34.81 16.11 -1.03
N GLY A 64 -34.27 17.28 -0.66
CA GLY A 64 -33.02 17.79 -1.22
C GLY A 64 -31.82 16.91 -0.86
N LEU A 65 -31.69 16.50 0.41
CA LEU A 65 -30.59 15.64 0.83
C LEU A 65 -30.67 14.27 0.15
N SER A 66 -31.86 13.65 0.08
CA SER A 66 -32.08 12.38 -0.64
C SER A 66 -31.61 12.46 -2.09
N ALA A 67 -31.96 13.54 -2.80
CA ALA A 67 -31.53 13.75 -4.18
C ALA A 67 -30.02 14.05 -4.31
N ALA A 68 -29.37 14.62 -3.30
CA ALA A 68 -27.95 14.91 -3.31
C ALA A 68 -27.09 13.65 -3.11
N VAL A 69 -27.47 12.81 -2.14
CA VAL A 69 -26.68 11.63 -1.73
C VAL A 69 -26.77 10.48 -2.74
N GLY A 70 -27.93 10.24 -3.35
CA GLY A 70 -28.14 9.10 -4.25
C GLY A 70 -28.50 7.80 -3.51
N GLU A 71 -28.65 6.70 -4.24
CA GLU A 71 -29.25 5.47 -3.72
C GLU A 71 -28.44 4.77 -2.62
N GLY A 72 -29.18 4.19 -1.67
CA GLY A 72 -28.62 3.41 -0.56
C GLY A 72 -28.07 4.27 0.59
N ILE A 73 -27.81 5.56 0.34
CA ILE A 73 -27.25 6.49 1.32
C ILE A 73 -28.38 7.24 2.02
N TYR A 74 -28.36 7.26 3.35
CA TYR A 74 -29.38 7.95 4.15
C TYR A 74 -29.45 9.46 3.80
N PRO A 75 -30.66 10.04 3.62
CA PRO A 75 -31.99 9.44 3.82
C PRO A 75 -32.60 8.77 2.58
N ASN A 76 -31.89 8.63 1.46
CA ASN A 76 -32.36 7.97 0.23
C ASN A 76 -32.14 6.44 0.25
N THR A 77 -32.70 5.77 1.26
CA THR A 77 -32.56 4.30 1.41
C THR A 77 -33.56 3.52 0.56
N SER A 78 -34.56 4.20 -0.02
CA SER A 78 -35.69 3.56 -0.71
C SER A 78 -35.54 3.47 -2.24
N SER A 79 -34.65 4.26 -2.84
CA SER A 79 -34.44 4.24 -4.30
C SER A 79 -33.80 2.95 -4.79
N VAL A 80 -33.02 2.26 -3.96
CA VAL A 80 -32.44 0.93 -4.29
C VAL A 80 -33.53 -0.07 -4.69
N TYR A 81 -34.70 -0.04 -4.05
CA TYR A 81 -35.81 -0.93 -4.40
C TYR A 81 -36.44 -0.61 -5.77
N GLN A 82 -36.17 0.57 -6.33
CA GLN A 82 -36.66 1.00 -7.63
C GLN A 82 -35.68 0.64 -8.76
N ASP A 83 -34.47 0.21 -8.41
CA ASP A 83 -33.48 -0.27 -9.38
C ASP A 83 -33.97 -1.57 -10.05
N PRO A 84 -34.15 -1.59 -11.39
CA PRO A 84 -34.50 -2.81 -12.11
C PRO A 84 -33.52 -3.96 -11.91
N GLU A 85 -32.22 -3.66 -11.73
CA GLU A 85 -31.20 -4.67 -11.47
C GLU A 85 -31.33 -5.27 -10.07
N TYR A 86 -31.68 -4.47 -9.05
CA TYR A 86 -32.03 -5.01 -7.74
C TYR A 86 -33.18 -6.03 -7.83
N GLN A 87 -34.25 -5.68 -8.58
CA GLN A 87 -35.39 -6.57 -8.79
C GLN A 87 -35.00 -7.84 -9.54
N ARG A 88 -34.09 -7.73 -10.52
CA ARG A 88 -33.54 -8.89 -11.25
C ARG A 88 -32.74 -9.80 -10.32
N TYR A 89 -31.83 -9.25 -9.52
CA TYR A 89 -31.01 -10.02 -8.57
C TYR A 89 -31.88 -10.75 -7.53
N LEU A 90 -32.95 -10.10 -7.06
CA LEU A 90 -33.92 -10.72 -6.16
C LEU A 90 -34.66 -11.88 -6.84
N ALA A 91 -35.16 -11.68 -8.07
CA ALA A 91 -35.86 -12.70 -8.83
C ALA A 91 -34.98 -13.91 -9.20
N GLU A 92 -33.69 -13.68 -9.43
CA GLU A 92 -32.69 -14.72 -9.70
C GLU A 92 -32.20 -15.44 -8.43
N GLY A 93 -32.60 -14.97 -7.23
CA GLY A 93 -32.14 -15.53 -5.96
C GLY A 93 -30.68 -15.21 -5.62
N ARG A 94 -30.06 -14.25 -6.30
CA ARG A 94 -28.64 -13.84 -6.09
C ARG A 94 -28.40 -13.11 -4.78
N LEU A 95 -29.47 -12.69 -4.10
CA LEU A 95 -29.41 -12.05 -2.78
C LEU A 95 -29.80 -13.01 -1.63
N ASN A 96 -29.93 -14.32 -1.91
CA ASN A 96 -30.21 -15.32 -0.89
C ASN A 96 -29.01 -15.52 0.04
N GLY A 97 -29.26 -15.83 1.32
CA GLY A 97 -28.22 -16.03 2.33
C GLY A 97 -28.19 -14.94 3.41
N SER A 98 -27.23 -15.06 4.32
CA SER A 98 -26.94 -14.03 5.32
C SER A 98 -26.36 -12.79 4.62
N HIS A 99 -26.54 -11.58 5.16
CA HIS A 99 -25.83 -10.42 4.62
C HIS A 99 -24.31 -10.49 4.89
N TRP A 100 -23.89 -11.25 5.90
CA TRP A 100 -22.48 -11.53 6.17
C TRP A 100 -21.79 -12.36 5.09
N ASP A 101 -22.54 -13.13 4.30
CA ASP A 101 -22.00 -13.88 3.14
C ASP A 101 -21.60 -12.94 1.97
N PHE A 102 -21.94 -11.66 2.08
CA PHE A 102 -21.78 -10.62 1.07
C PHE A 102 -20.77 -9.54 1.53
N VAL A 103 -19.84 -9.91 2.41
CA VAL A 103 -18.67 -9.09 2.73
C VAL A 103 -17.53 -9.52 1.82
N ASN A 104 -17.12 -8.65 0.90
CA ASN A 104 -16.05 -8.92 -0.07
C ASN A 104 -16.31 -10.18 -0.92
N SER A 105 -17.57 -10.44 -1.31
CA SER A 105 -17.85 -11.53 -2.23
C SER A 105 -17.30 -11.20 -3.63
N PRO A 106 -17.18 -12.19 -4.53
CA PRO A 106 -16.79 -11.95 -5.91
C PRO A 106 -17.78 -11.09 -6.73
N ASP A 107 -18.95 -10.74 -6.17
CA ASP A 107 -19.99 -9.94 -6.82
C ASP A 107 -20.31 -8.65 -6.04
N PRO A 108 -19.51 -7.58 -6.23
CA PRO A 108 -19.70 -6.32 -5.50
C PRO A 108 -21.06 -5.64 -5.71
N GLN A 109 -21.78 -5.94 -6.80
CA GLN A 109 -23.12 -5.39 -7.03
C GLN A 109 -24.16 -6.12 -6.17
N ALA A 110 -24.05 -7.45 -6.04
CA ALA A 110 -24.86 -8.20 -5.09
C ALA A 110 -24.58 -7.73 -3.66
N ASP A 111 -23.31 -7.53 -3.31
CA ASP A 111 -22.90 -7.02 -1.99
C ASP A 111 -23.53 -5.65 -1.71
N PHE A 112 -23.47 -4.73 -2.68
CA PHE A 112 -24.10 -3.42 -2.58
C PHE A 112 -25.60 -3.52 -2.27
N TYR A 113 -26.35 -4.30 -3.05
CA TYR A 113 -27.79 -4.47 -2.86
C TYR A 113 -28.15 -5.18 -1.55
N LYS A 114 -27.39 -6.23 -1.21
CA LYS A 114 -27.60 -6.99 0.02
C LYS A 114 -27.38 -6.11 1.23
N TRP A 115 -26.28 -5.38 1.27
CA TRP A 115 -25.98 -4.46 2.35
C TRP A 115 -26.94 -3.29 2.36
N ALA A 116 -27.24 -2.63 1.25
CA ALA A 116 -28.20 -1.51 1.21
C ALA A 116 -29.60 -1.87 1.77
N THR A 117 -29.97 -3.16 1.76
CA THR A 117 -31.25 -3.68 2.25
C THR A 117 -31.13 -4.57 3.50
N ALA A 118 -29.94 -4.66 4.11
CA ALA A 118 -29.70 -5.51 5.27
C ALA A 118 -30.46 -5.01 6.52
N PRO A 119 -30.90 -5.93 7.40
CA PRO A 119 -31.58 -5.60 8.65
C PRO A 119 -30.58 -5.19 9.76
N GLU A 120 -29.64 -4.32 9.45
CA GLU A 120 -28.59 -3.81 10.35
C GLU A 120 -28.80 -2.31 10.63
N PRO A 121 -28.27 -1.76 11.74
CA PRO A 121 -28.29 -0.33 11.99
C PRO A 121 -27.75 0.47 10.80
N GLU A 122 -28.32 1.64 10.51
CA GLU A 122 -28.01 2.41 9.30
C GLU A 122 -26.51 2.65 9.08
N GLY A 123 -25.76 2.94 10.15
CA GLY A 123 -24.31 3.14 10.08
C GLY A 123 -23.55 1.89 9.64
N VAL A 124 -23.86 0.72 10.22
CA VAL A 124 -23.27 -0.58 9.86
C VAL A 124 -23.62 -0.93 8.42
N ARG A 125 -24.90 -0.77 8.08
CA ARG A 125 -25.42 -1.01 6.75
C ARG A 125 -24.68 -0.21 5.68
N MET A 126 -24.53 1.10 5.89
CA MET A 126 -23.81 1.98 4.97
C MET A 126 -22.32 1.69 4.91
N PHE A 127 -21.70 1.22 6.00
CA PHE A 127 -20.26 0.95 6.02
C PHE A 127 -19.90 -0.19 5.07
N PHE A 128 -20.59 -1.33 5.17
CA PHE A 128 -20.34 -2.48 4.30
C PHE A 128 -20.89 -2.28 2.88
N MET A 129 -21.99 -1.51 2.72
CA MET A 129 -22.43 -1.05 1.41
C MET A 129 -21.35 -0.18 0.74
N ALA A 130 -20.73 0.75 1.47
CA ALA A 130 -19.63 1.56 0.95
C ALA A 130 -18.40 0.72 0.61
N GLN A 131 -18.12 -0.33 1.39
CA GLN A 131 -17.06 -1.30 1.08
C GLN A 131 -17.30 -2.00 -0.27
N ALA A 132 -18.55 -2.43 -0.54
CA ALA A 132 -18.93 -3.01 -1.83
C ALA A 132 -18.76 -2.00 -2.98
N LEU A 133 -19.13 -0.73 -2.76
CA LEU A 133 -18.92 0.35 -3.73
C LEU A 133 -17.43 0.59 -4.03
N VAL A 134 -16.56 0.54 -3.02
CA VAL A 134 -15.09 0.61 -3.21
C VAL A 134 -14.61 -0.56 -4.08
N ASN A 135 -15.02 -1.78 -3.76
CA ASN A 135 -14.66 -2.98 -4.53
C ASN A 135 -15.18 -2.92 -5.98
N ALA A 136 -16.28 -2.20 -6.21
CA ALA A 136 -16.86 -1.96 -7.53
C ALA A 136 -16.24 -0.79 -8.30
N GLY A 137 -15.31 -0.02 -7.72
CA GLY A 137 -14.75 1.18 -8.35
C GLY A 137 -15.67 2.41 -8.32
N LEU A 138 -16.76 2.39 -7.54
CA LEU A 138 -17.71 3.49 -7.36
C LEU A 138 -17.28 4.45 -6.24
N ILE A 139 -16.09 5.04 -6.41
CA ILE A 139 -15.36 5.76 -5.35
C ILE A 139 -16.13 6.98 -4.83
N ASP A 140 -16.69 7.81 -5.70
CA ASP A 140 -17.44 9.01 -5.29
C ASP A 140 -18.64 8.64 -4.40
N HIS A 141 -19.38 7.59 -4.78
CA HIS A 141 -20.55 7.13 -4.03
C HIS A 141 -20.15 6.48 -2.70
N ALA A 142 -19.06 5.71 -2.68
CA ALA A 142 -18.48 5.20 -1.44
C ALA A 142 -18.07 6.32 -0.49
N ILE A 143 -17.43 7.39 -0.98
CA ILE A 143 -17.06 8.56 -0.18
C ILE A 143 -18.31 9.24 0.39
N LYS A 144 -19.39 9.40 -0.39
CA LYS A 144 -20.66 9.94 0.13
C LYS A 144 -21.22 9.06 1.25
N ALA A 145 -21.20 7.74 1.09
CA ALA A 145 -21.72 6.80 2.08
C ALA A 145 -20.92 6.85 3.39
N TYR A 146 -19.59 6.77 3.32
CA TYR A 146 -18.74 6.91 4.50
C TYR A 146 -18.90 8.29 5.16
N TYR A 147 -18.98 9.38 4.38
CA TYR A 147 -19.18 10.71 4.96
C TYR A 147 -20.56 10.87 5.61
N CYS A 148 -21.59 10.23 5.07
CA CYS A 148 -22.91 10.17 5.70
C CYS A 148 -22.86 9.47 7.06
N ILE A 149 -22.04 8.43 7.22
CA ILE A 149 -21.83 7.77 8.52
C ILE A 149 -21.23 8.77 9.52
N ILE A 150 -20.20 9.52 9.13
CA ILE A 150 -19.56 10.53 9.99
C ILE A 150 -20.59 11.59 10.43
N VAL A 151 -21.43 12.04 9.51
CA VAL A 151 -22.39 13.12 9.78
C VAL A 151 -23.59 12.65 10.60
N SER A 152 -24.20 11.51 10.23
CA SER A 152 -25.51 11.10 10.74
C SER A 152 -25.47 9.93 11.72
N PHE A 153 -24.43 9.10 11.69
CA PHE A 153 -24.33 7.87 12.49
C PHE A 153 -22.94 7.66 13.13
N PRO A 154 -22.27 8.69 13.67
CA PRO A 154 -20.90 8.55 14.16
C PRO A 154 -20.77 7.65 15.39
N TYR A 155 -21.87 7.45 16.12
CA TYR A 155 -21.95 6.69 17.37
C TYR A 155 -22.35 5.22 17.18
N THR A 156 -22.60 4.77 15.94
CA THR A 156 -23.10 3.41 15.72
C THR A 156 -21.99 2.37 15.99
N PRO A 157 -22.18 1.48 16.97
CA PRO A 157 -21.30 0.34 17.15
C PRO A 157 -21.68 -0.78 16.19
N SER A 158 -20.71 -1.58 15.78
CA SER A 158 -20.87 -2.84 15.09
C SER A 158 -20.31 -3.94 15.97
N TRP A 159 -21.06 -5.02 16.14
CA TRP A 159 -20.59 -6.20 16.85
C TRP A 159 -19.60 -6.95 15.96
N ASP A 160 -18.49 -7.38 16.56
CA ASP A 160 -17.56 -8.30 15.94
C ASP A 160 -17.73 -9.71 16.58
N PRO A 161 -17.85 -10.79 15.78
CA PRO A 161 -17.94 -12.16 16.28
C PRO A 161 -16.82 -12.58 17.24
N GLY A 162 -15.66 -11.92 17.19
CA GLY A 162 -14.53 -12.08 18.12
C GLY A 162 -14.79 -11.55 19.54
N GLY A 163 -15.96 -10.95 19.80
CA GLY A 163 -16.42 -10.61 21.14
C GLY A 163 -16.13 -9.17 21.58
N PHE A 164 -16.09 -8.22 20.64
CA PHE A 164 -15.94 -6.79 20.94
C PHE A 164 -16.79 -5.92 20.00
N TYR A 165 -16.98 -4.65 20.37
CA TYR A 165 -17.59 -3.65 19.50
C TYR A 165 -16.52 -2.80 18.83
N TRP A 166 -16.70 -2.50 17.56
CA TRP A 166 -15.97 -1.43 16.87
C TRP A 166 -16.95 -0.38 16.35
N TYR A 167 -16.45 0.81 16.10
CA TYR A 167 -17.29 1.95 15.74
C TYR A 167 -17.13 2.34 14.27
N VAL A 168 -18.26 2.42 13.55
CA VAL A 168 -18.23 2.76 12.11
C VAL A 168 -17.85 4.21 11.84
N GLY A 169 -18.06 5.12 12.81
CA GLY A 169 -17.72 6.53 12.69
C GLY A 169 -16.21 6.77 12.48
N PRO A 170 -15.33 6.36 13.42
CA PRO A 170 -13.88 6.46 13.25
C PRO A 170 -13.37 5.71 12.01
N ALA A 171 -13.93 4.52 11.73
CA ALA A 171 -13.58 3.75 10.55
C ALA A 171 -13.94 4.50 9.24
N ALA A 172 -15.10 5.16 9.19
CA ALA A 172 -15.51 5.97 8.04
C ALA A 172 -14.60 7.20 7.84
N VAL A 173 -14.15 7.86 8.92
CA VAL A 173 -13.14 8.94 8.83
C VAL A 173 -11.86 8.43 8.17
N ASN A 174 -11.39 7.26 8.58
CA ASN A 174 -10.20 6.63 8.00
C ASN A 174 -10.42 6.29 6.52
N MET A 175 -11.58 5.71 6.17
CA MET A 175 -11.90 5.35 4.79
C MET A 175 -12.02 6.56 3.86
N VAL A 176 -12.68 7.65 4.25
CA VAL A 176 -12.74 8.86 3.40
C VAL A 176 -11.33 9.42 3.15
N ASN A 177 -10.48 9.46 4.17
CA ASN A 177 -9.09 9.91 4.03
C ASN A 177 -8.26 8.99 3.14
N TYR A 178 -8.41 7.67 3.31
CA TYR A 178 -7.79 6.66 2.46
C TYR A 178 -8.19 6.84 1.00
N LEU A 179 -9.50 6.91 0.70
CA LEU A 179 -10.02 7.02 -0.66
C LEU A 179 -9.60 8.33 -1.33
N CYS A 180 -9.66 9.47 -0.61
CA CYS A 180 -9.15 10.74 -1.12
C CYS A 180 -7.64 10.71 -1.39
N ARG A 181 -6.88 9.89 -0.65
CA ARG A 181 -5.44 9.71 -0.88
C ARG A 181 -5.16 8.83 -2.09
N GLU A 182 -5.77 7.64 -2.12
CA GLU A 182 -5.51 6.60 -3.12
C GLU A 182 -6.03 6.98 -4.52
N TYR A 183 -7.14 7.72 -4.58
CA TYR A 183 -7.77 8.21 -5.80
C TYR A 183 -7.60 9.73 -5.93
N PRO A 184 -6.41 10.22 -6.32
CA PRO A 184 -6.12 11.66 -6.40
C PRO A 184 -7.01 12.42 -7.39
N GLU A 185 -7.61 11.73 -8.37
CA GLU A 185 -8.60 12.26 -9.32
C GLU A 185 -9.89 12.75 -8.65
N VAL A 186 -10.20 12.25 -7.45
CA VAL A 186 -11.28 12.79 -6.61
C VAL A 186 -11.05 14.28 -6.34
N GLY A 187 -9.79 14.72 -6.29
CA GLY A 187 -9.42 16.14 -6.17
C GLY A 187 -9.80 16.77 -4.83
N LEU A 188 -10.08 15.95 -3.80
CA LEU A 188 -10.47 16.38 -2.46
C LEU A 188 -9.54 15.83 -1.39
N ARG A 189 -9.58 16.49 -0.22
CA ARG A 189 -9.17 15.92 1.07
C ARG A 189 -10.24 16.24 2.11
N LEU A 190 -10.40 15.36 3.10
CA LEU A 190 -11.25 15.62 4.26
C LEU A 190 -10.39 16.17 5.40
N ALA A 191 -10.51 17.47 5.69
CA ALA A 191 -9.74 18.12 6.74
C ALA A 191 -10.53 18.18 8.06
N ASN A 192 -9.83 18.01 9.18
CA ASN A 192 -10.34 18.18 10.55
C ASN A 192 -11.51 17.25 10.94
N ALA A 193 -11.79 16.21 10.15
CA ALA A 193 -12.78 15.21 10.53
C ALA A 193 -12.24 14.31 11.64
N ARG A 194 -13.05 14.05 12.65
CA ARG A 194 -12.70 13.21 13.77
C ARG A 194 -13.94 12.65 14.46
N VAL A 195 -13.92 11.36 14.74
CA VAL A 195 -14.84 10.72 15.67
C VAL A 195 -13.97 10.05 16.73
N ILE A 196 -14.15 10.42 17.99
CA ILE A 196 -13.41 9.84 19.12
C ILE A 196 -14.39 9.07 19.98
N ILE A 197 -14.04 7.84 20.29
CA ILE A 197 -14.75 7.01 21.25
C ILE A 197 -13.90 6.96 22.52
N GLN A 198 -14.42 7.49 23.61
CA GLN A 198 -13.86 7.27 24.95
C GLN A 198 -14.59 6.09 25.58
N ASN A 199 -13.85 5.25 26.30
CA ASN A 199 -14.29 3.99 26.93
C ASN A 199 -14.62 2.82 25.98
N GLY A 200 -14.58 3.03 24.65
CA GLY A 200 -15.00 2.03 23.65
C GLY A 200 -14.11 0.79 23.48
N GLU A 201 -13.25 0.50 24.46
CA GLU A 201 -12.42 -0.71 24.51
C GLU A 201 -13.04 -1.81 25.42
N ASP A 202 -14.16 -1.52 26.08
CA ASP A 202 -14.95 -2.48 26.85
C ASP A 202 -16.25 -2.87 26.12
N LEU A 203 -17.07 -3.71 26.75
CA LEU A 203 -18.35 -4.19 26.17
C LEU A 203 -19.56 -3.38 26.64
N ASP A 204 -19.36 -2.36 27.47
CA ASP A 204 -20.40 -1.52 28.05
C ASP A 204 -20.62 -0.24 27.23
N LEU A 205 -21.36 -0.41 26.14
CA LEU A 205 -21.76 0.68 25.24
C LEU A 205 -22.47 1.85 25.94
N LEU A 206 -22.97 1.69 27.16
CA LEU A 206 -23.66 2.75 27.90
C LEU A 206 -22.68 3.76 28.53
N ASN A 207 -21.42 3.37 28.74
CA ASN A 207 -20.40 4.23 29.30
C ASN A 207 -19.59 4.99 28.22
N ASP A 208 -19.83 4.66 26.95
CA ASP A 208 -19.09 5.18 25.81
C ASP A 208 -19.46 6.64 25.51
N ILE A 209 -18.43 7.47 25.37
CA ILE A 209 -18.58 8.90 25.06
C ILE A 209 -18.04 9.15 23.66
N VAL A 210 -18.95 9.47 22.74
CA VAL A 210 -18.62 9.73 21.34
C VAL A 210 -18.56 11.24 21.10
N THR A 211 -17.39 11.78 20.76
CA THR A 211 -17.25 13.17 20.31
C THR A 211 -17.02 13.22 18.81
N THR A 212 -17.72 14.11 18.10
CA THR A 212 -17.69 14.14 16.63
C THR A 212 -17.45 15.53 16.08
N THR A 213 -16.47 15.62 15.18
CA THR A 213 -16.25 16.74 14.27
C THR A 213 -16.36 16.20 12.85
N PRO A 214 -17.39 16.58 12.07
CA PRO A 214 -17.59 16.01 10.73
C PRO A 214 -16.49 16.40 9.72
N GLY A 215 -15.77 17.48 10.00
CA GLY A 215 -14.71 17.99 9.13
C GLY A 215 -15.25 18.73 7.92
N ASN A 216 -14.35 19.06 7.00
CA ASN A 216 -14.68 19.81 5.77
C ASN A 216 -13.90 19.27 4.58
N TYR A 217 -14.58 19.10 3.46
CA TYR A 217 -13.92 18.85 2.20
C TYR A 217 -13.17 20.08 1.73
N MET A 218 -11.91 19.89 1.33
CA MET A 218 -11.09 20.92 0.70
C MET A 218 -10.63 20.42 -0.66
N PRO A 219 -10.56 21.29 -1.69
CA PRO A 219 -9.83 20.98 -2.91
C PRO A 219 -8.40 20.54 -2.57
N TYR A 220 -7.94 19.46 -3.19
CA TYR A 220 -6.62 18.91 -2.96
C TYR A 220 -6.08 18.24 -4.23
N THR A 221 -5.51 19.11 -5.08
CA THR A 221 -4.99 18.75 -6.39
C THR A 221 -3.68 17.99 -6.29
N LEU A 222 -3.23 17.42 -7.40
CA LEU A 222 -1.88 16.87 -7.51
C LEU A 222 -0.80 17.90 -7.15
N GLN A 223 -1.00 19.17 -7.50
CA GLN A 223 -0.06 20.24 -7.17
C GLN A 223 0.02 20.49 -5.66
N ASP A 224 -1.10 20.42 -4.95
CA ASP A 224 -1.15 20.55 -3.49
C ASP A 224 -0.43 19.37 -2.81
N ARG A 225 -0.58 18.16 -3.35
CA ARG A 225 0.12 16.96 -2.86
C ARG A 225 1.63 17.09 -3.01
N ILE A 226 2.09 17.57 -4.17
CA ILE A 226 3.52 17.82 -4.43
C ILE A 226 4.03 18.92 -3.50
N ALA A 227 3.26 19.99 -3.30
CA ALA A 227 3.62 21.09 -2.40
C ALA A 227 3.66 20.66 -0.92
N GLY A 228 2.91 19.61 -0.54
CA GLY A 228 2.94 19.00 0.78
C GLY A 228 4.20 18.18 1.07
N ILE A 229 5.02 17.88 0.06
CA ILE A 229 6.32 17.25 0.26
C ILE A 229 7.32 18.31 0.69
N VAL A 230 7.91 18.14 1.88
CA VAL A 230 8.78 19.14 2.50
C VAL A 230 10.20 18.63 2.60
N ASP A 231 11.16 19.44 2.13
CA ASP A 231 12.57 19.22 2.39
C ASP A 231 12.89 19.53 3.86
N LEU A 232 12.99 18.48 4.67
CA LEU A 232 13.26 18.58 6.11
C LEU A 232 14.60 19.28 6.41
N SER A 233 15.56 19.29 5.49
CA SER A 233 16.84 19.97 5.69
C SER A 233 16.71 21.50 5.79
N GLN A 234 15.60 22.05 5.28
CA GLN A 234 15.30 23.48 5.33
C GLN A 234 14.51 23.88 6.60
N LEU A 235 14.07 22.91 7.39
CA LEU A 235 13.32 23.16 8.62
C LEU A 235 14.26 23.21 9.82
N SER A 236 13.94 24.08 10.79
CA SER A 236 14.65 24.09 12.07
C SER A 236 14.24 22.87 12.91
N ILE A 237 15.19 22.33 13.67
CA ILE A 237 14.92 21.26 14.64
C ILE A 237 14.22 21.88 15.86
N ALA A 238 13.03 21.38 16.17
CA ALA A 238 12.24 21.77 17.34
C ALA A 238 12.63 20.99 18.59
N GLN A 239 12.98 19.70 18.42
CA GLN A 239 13.37 18.82 19.52
C GLN A 239 14.29 17.71 19.00
N THR A 240 15.25 17.31 19.82
CA THR A 240 16.03 16.08 19.64
C THR A 240 15.85 15.21 20.87
N ARG A 241 15.57 13.92 20.67
CA ARG A 241 15.65 12.89 21.73
C ARG A 241 16.77 11.91 21.41
N GLY A 242 17.53 11.50 22.42
CA GLY A 242 18.80 10.79 22.27
C GLY A 242 19.97 11.73 22.03
N THR A 243 21.15 11.39 22.56
CA THR A 243 22.36 12.21 22.42
C THR A 243 23.48 11.53 21.63
N GLY A 244 23.40 10.21 21.43
CA GLY A 244 24.39 9.46 20.69
C GLY A 244 23.98 9.08 19.27
N LYS A 245 24.29 7.84 18.87
CA LYS A 245 24.23 7.38 17.47
C LYS A 245 22.81 7.35 16.91
N VAL A 246 21.82 7.02 17.74
CA VAL A 246 20.42 6.92 17.33
C VAL A 246 19.64 8.06 17.97
N GLN A 247 18.97 8.84 17.13
CA GLN A 247 18.29 10.07 17.53
C GLN A 247 16.92 10.18 16.89
N LEU A 248 15.96 10.73 17.63
CA LEU A 248 14.66 11.13 17.11
C LEU A 248 14.62 12.65 17.00
N ILE A 249 14.42 13.14 15.78
CA ILE A 249 14.44 14.56 15.45
C ILE A 249 13.03 15.02 15.14
N LYS A 250 12.53 15.97 15.93
CA LYS A 250 11.31 16.72 15.62
C LYS A 250 11.67 18.00 14.88
N TYR A 251 11.06 18.22 13.73
CA TYR A 251 11.20 19.46 12.97
C TYR A 251 10.13 20.49 13.35
N SER A 252 10.32 21.75 12.95
CA SER A 252 9.40 22.87 13.27
C SER A 252 7.99 22.71 12.71
N ASN A 253 7.77 21.83 11.73
CA ASN A 253 6.44 21.45 11.24
C ASN A 253 5.78 20.31 12.06
N GLY A 254 6.44 19.83 13.12
CA GLY A 254 5.98 18.74 13.97
C GLY A 254 6.30 17.34 13.46
N HIS A 255 6.99 17.20 12.33
CA HIS A 255 7.38 15.88 11.81
C HIS A 255 8.52 15.28 12.63
N TRP A 256 8.47 13.97 12.83
CA TRP A 256 9.46 13.17 13.53
C TRP A 256 10.24 12.26 12.58
N GLN A 257 11.56 12.35 12.62
CA GLN A 257 12.46 11.51 11.82
C GLN A 257 13.45 10.78 12.73
N LEU A 258 13.57 9.47 12.53
CA LEU A 258 14.64 8.67 13.12
C LEU A 258 15.94 8.90 12.33
N LYS A 259 17.04 9.12 13.04
CA LYS A 259 18.39 9.19 12.50
C LYS A 259 19.28 8.16 13.17
N VAL A 260 20.13 7.54 12.36
CA VAL A 260 21.18 6.61 12.80
C VAL A 260 22.49 7.09 12.20
N ASP A 261 23.49 7.35 13.04
CA ASP A 261 24.77 7.95 12.66
C ASP A 261 24.59 9.23 11.83
N SER A 262 23.69 10.10 12.29
CA SER A 262 23.28 11.36 11.63
C SER A 262 22.59 11.21 10.26
N ARG A 263 22.37 9.99 9.78
CA ARG A 263 21.67 9.70 8.51
C ARG A 263 20.20 9.41 8.78
N SER A 264 19.32 9.89 7.92
CA SER A 264 17.90 9.53 7.96
C SER A 264 17.72 8.02 7.90
N PHE A 265 16.86 7.49 8.75
CA PHE A 265 16.56 6.08 8.85
C PHE A 265 15.05 5.89 8.97
N ILE A 266 14.48 5.03 8.13
CA ILE A 266 13.12 4.52 8.28
C ILE A 266 13.22 3.02 8.58
N ILE A 267 12.45 2.56 9.56
CA ILE A 267 12.45 1.16 9.97
C ILE A 267 11.74 0.35 8.89
N ARG A 268 12.52 -0.45 8.16
CA ARG A 268 12.07 -1.49 7.23
C ARG A 268 12.32 -2.81 7.92
N GLY A 269 11.48 -3.07 8.91
CA GLY A 269 11.67 -4.12 9.89
C GLY A 269 10.92 -5.40 9.56
N ILE A 270 11.36 -6.50 10.17
CA ILE A 270 10.62 -7.75 10.19
C ILE A 270 10.82 -8.49 11.53
N THR A 271 9.78 -9.13 12.02
CA THR A 271 9.88 -10.08 13.13
C THR A 271 10.64 -11.30 12.60
N TYR A 272 11.77 -11.61 13.23
CA TYR A 272 12.69 -12.62 12.74
C TYR A 272 13.02 -13.61 13.85
N SER A 273 12.38 -14.77 13.79
CA SER A 273 12.65 -15.88 14.70
C SER A 273 12.35 -17.20 14.00
N PRO A 274 12.97 -17.50 12.84
CA PRO A 274 12.57 -18.63 12.02
C PRO A 274 12.63 -19.94 12.81
N THR A 275 11.47 -20.58 12.97
CA THR A 275 11.33 -21.83 13.72
C THR A 275 11.34 -23.02 12.77
N LYS A 276 12.16 -24.02 13.11
CA LYS A 276 12.16 -25.30 12.39
C LYS A 276 10.83 -26.03 12.64
N VAL A 277 10.33 -26.75 11.64
CA VAL A 277 9.17 -27.63 11.79
C VAL A 277 9.41 -28.61 12.94
N GLY A 278 8.42 -28.74 13.83
CA GLY A 278 8.49 -29.51 15.07
C GLY A 278 8.92 -28.73 16.31
N TRP A 279 9.40 -27.49 16.18
CA TRP A 279 9.74 -26.64 17.33
C TRP A 279 8.53 -25.99 17.97
N THR A 280 8.71 -25.45 19.18
CA THR A 280 7.73 -24.62 19.90
C THR A 280 8.30 -23.21 20.10
N SER A 281 7.54 -22.35 20.78
CA SER A 281 8.04 -21.04 21.24
C SER A 281 9.29 -21.13 22.12
N ASN A 282 9.54 -22.24 22.82
CA ASN A 282 10.74 -22.36 23.67
C ASN A 282 12.04 -22.47 22.87
N GLU A 283 11.97 -22.92 21.62
CA GLU A 283 13.12 -23.09 20.73
C GLU A 283 13.32 -21.89 19.80
N MET A 284 12.54 -20.82 19.94
CA MET A 284 12.52 -19.71 18.99
C MET A 284 13.87 -19.03 18.80
N ASN A 285 14.76 -19.04 19.82
CA ASN A 285 16.11 -18.45 19.69
C ASN A 285 17.18 -19.41 19.14
N LEU A 286 16.86 -20.70 18.93
CA LEU A 286 17.83 -21.71 18.46
C LEU A 286 18.27 -21.51 17.01
N TRP A 287 17.53 -20.75 16.19
CA TRP A 287 17.93 -20.45 14.81
C TRP A 287 19.32 -19.83 14.71
N GLN A 288 19.82 -19.22 15.79
CA GLN A 288 21.12 -18.55 15.87
C GLN A 288 22.31 -19.52 15.95
N VAL A 289 22.07 -20.81 16.17
CA VAL A 289 23.13 -21.79 16.47
C VAL A 289 22.98 -23.12 15.72
N VAL A 290 21.84 -23.35 15.05
CA VAL A 290 21.56 -24.62 14.37
C VAL A 290 22.35 -24.75 13.06
N ASP A 291 23.00 -25.91 12.93
CA ASP A 291 23.86 -26.37 11.81
C ASP A 291 23.56 -27.87 11.61
N ASP A 292 22.37 -28.20 11.11
CA ASP A 292 21.87 -29.57 10.97
C ASP A 292 22.63 -30.36 9.91
N ASP A 293 23.15 -29.68 8.87
CA ASP A 293 23.93 -30.31 7.81
C ASP A 293 25.43 -30.46 8.16
N ASN A 294 25.85 -29.93 9.31
CA ASN A 294 27.20 -29.97 9.86
C ASN A 294 28.25 -29.34 8.93
N ASN A 295 27.86 -28.31 8.18
CA ASN A 295 28.76 -27.61 7.26
C ASN A 295 29.57 -26.49 7.93
N GLY A 296 29.31 -26.21 9.22
CA GLY A 296 29.98 -25.17 10.01
C GLY A 296 29.34 -23.79 9.88
N LYS A 297 28.14 -23.69 9.30
CA LYS A 297 27.37 -22.46 9.18
C LYS A 297 26.00 -22.63 9.82
N ILE A 298 25.41 -21.51 10.18
CA ILE A 298 24.06 -21.47 10.72
C ILE A 298 23.05 -21.58 9.58
N ASP A 299 22.21 -22.62 9.61
CA ASP A 299 21.38 -23.07 8.49
C ASP A 299 20.46 -21.95 7.96
N THR A 300 19.68 -21.33 8.85
CA THR A 300 18.70 -20.29 8.46
C THR A 300 19.41 -19.05 7.93
N ALA A 301 20.47 -18.62 8.60
CA ALA A 301 21.19 -17.39 8.28
C ALA A 301 21.91 -17.46 6.92
N TYR A 302 22.48 -18.63 6.58
CA TYR A 302 23.43 -18.76 5.46
C TYR A 302 23.09 -19.82 4.41
N ASP A 303 22.29 -20.84 4.73
CA ASP A 303 22.07 -21.98 3.83
C ASP A 303 20.63 -22.16 3.36
N SER A 304 19.69 -21.31 3.82
CA SER A 304 18.34 -21.29 3.28
C SER A 304 18.31 -20.98 1.77
N TRP A 305 17.31 -21.53 1.07
CA TRP A 305 17.15 -21.43 -0.38
C TRP A 305 15.68 -21.27 -0.76
N ILE A 306 15.43 -20.64 -1.91
CA ILE A 306 14.07 -20.41 -2.42
C ILE A 306 13.66 -21.60 -3.29
N ASP A 307 12.51 -22.19 -2.98
CA ASP A 307 11.82 -23.12 -3.89
C ASP A 307 11.12 -22.32 -5.00
N THR A 308 11.78 -22.24 -6.15
CA THR A 308 11.36 -21.38 -7.26
C THR A 308 10.29 -22.01 -8.14
N ASN A 309 10.08 -23.32 -8.05
CA ASN A 309 9.12 -24.04 -8.86
C ASN A 309 8.04 -24.78 -8.03
N GLY A 310 8.11 -24.70 -6.70
CA GLY A 310 7.14 -25.27 -5.76
C GLY A 310 7.20 -26.79 -5.66
N ASN A 311 8.30 -27.43 -6.07
CA ASN A 311 8.41 -28.88 -6.10
C ASN A 311 8.91 -29.50 -4.79
N ASN A 312 9.28 -28.69 -3.80
CA ASN A 312 9.82 -29.08 -2.50
C ASN A 312 11.17 -29.82 -2.56
N ILE A 313 11.95 -29.61 -3.61
CA ILE A 313 13.24 -30.25 -3.86
C ILE A 313 14.23 -29.16 -4.23
N LYS A 314 15.42 -29.14 -3.60
CA LYS A 314 16.46 -28.20 -3.97
C LYS A 314 17.07 -28.54 -5.32
N ASP A 315 16.69 -27.80 -6.35
CA ASP A 315 17.22 -27.95 -7.70
C ASP A 315 18.61 -27.30 -7.85
N LEU A 316 19.35 -27.67 -8.90
CA LEU A 316 20.72 -27.15 -9.15
C LEU A 316 20.78 -25.62 -9.30
N ASN A 317 19.68 -24.99 -9.70
CA ASN A 317 19.56 -23.53 -9.86
C ASN A 317 19.07 -22.82 -8.60
N GLU A 318 18.74 -23.55 -7.53
CA GLU A 318 18.24 -23.02 -6.26
C GLU A 318 19.39 -22.92 -5.27
N LEU A 319 20.11 -21.82 -5.39
CA LEU A 319 21.29 -21.56 -4.59
C LEU A 319 20.91 -21.36 -3.12
N SER A 320 21.67 -21.98 -2.23
CA SER A 320 21.71 -21.60 -0.82
C SER A 320 22.32 -20.23 -0.69
N VAL A 321 21.51 -19.28 -0.22
CA VAL A 321 21.92 -17.88 -0.04
C VAL A 321 21.73 -17.42 1.40
N GLY A 322 20.84 -18.07 2.17
CA GLY A 322 20.56 -17.72 3.54
C GLY A 322 19.59 -16.55 3.70
N ASP A 323 18.86 -16.55 4.82
CA ASP A 323 17.84 -15.55 5.11
C ASP A 323 18.44 -14.14 5.20
N PHE A 324 19.67 -14.00 5.69
CA PHE A 324 20.34 -12.69 5.75
C PHE A 324 20.52 -12.06 4.38
N GLN A 325 20.85 -12.87 3.37
CA GLN A 325 20.94 -12.41 1.99
C GLN A 325 19.55 -12.07 1.43
N LEU A 326 18.55 -12.90 1.70
CA LEU A 326 17.18 -12.66 1.25
C LEU A 326 16.58 -11.38 1.86
N LEU A 327 16.81 -11.13 3.14
CA LEU A 327 16.43 -9.91 3.86
C LEU A 327 17.12 -8.67 3.27
N LYS A 328 18.44 -8.75 3.03
CA LYS A 328 19.19 -7.67 2.38
C LYS A 328 18.63 -7.36 1.00
N GLU A 329 18.30 -8.39 0.22
CA GLU A 329 17.73 -8.23 -1.11
C GLU A 329 16.34 -7.61 -1.11
N MET A 330 15.53 -7.93 -0.11
CA MET A 330 14.23 -7.29 0.13
C MET A 330 14.38 -5.81 0.51
N GLY A 331 15.55 -5.40 1.00
CA GLY A 331 15.79 -4.04 1.51
C GLY A 331 15.48 -3.89 3.00
N CYS A 332 15.35 -5.00 3.73
CA CYS A 332 15.24 -5.01 5.18
C CYS A 332 16.47 -4.35 5.81
N ASN A 333 16.27 -3.53 6.85
CA ASN A 333 17.37 -2.90 7.59
C ASN A 333 17.24 -3.05 9.11
N ALA A 334 16.21 -3.74 9.59
CA ALA A 334 16.01 -4.00 11.01
C ALA A 334 15.31 -5.35 11.23
N ILE A 335 15.68 -6.05 12.30
CA ILE A 335 14.91 -7.16 12.85
C ILE A 335 14.50 -6.85 14.28
N ARG A 336 13.37 -7.40 14.72
CA ARG A 336 12.90 -7.31 16.10
C ARG A 336 13.10 -8.65 16.78
N LEU A 337 13.78 -8.65 17.93
CA LEU A 337 14.10 -9.84 18.73
C LEU A 337 13.70 -9.63 20.18
N TYR A 338 13.30 -10.69 20.87
CA TYR A 338 13.14 -10.73 22.33
C TYR A 338 14.09 -11.75 22.94
N HIS A 339 14.65 -11.41 24.09
CA HIS A 339 15.45 -12.37 24.83
C HIS A 339 14.54 -13.24 25.68
N SER A 340 15.04 -14.43 26.00
CA SER A 340 14.43 -15.33 26.96
C SER A 340 14.79 -14.93 28.39
N ALA A 341 13.91 -15.22 29.35
CA ALA A 341 14.29 -15.24 30.76
C ALA A 341 14.90 -16.60 31.13
N GLY A 342 15.73 -16.61 32.17
CA GLY A 342 16.27 -17.84 32.74
C GLY A 342 15.16 -18.73 33.31
N ALA A 343 15.50 -19.97 33.63
CA ALA A 343 14.54 -20.96 34.15
C ALA A 343 13.82 -20.52 35.45
N ASP A 344 14.36 -19.55 36.18
CA ASP A 344 13.75 -18.96 37.37
C ASP A 344 12.78 -17.80 37.06
N ASN A 345 12.62 -17.47 35.78
CA ASN A 345 11.76 -16.44 35.23
C ASN A 345 12.05 -15.01 35.71
N LYS A 346 13.27 -14.75 36.20
CA LYS A 346 13.69 -13.44 36.73
C LYS A 346 15.17 -13.12 36.54
N THR A 347 15.90 -13.98 35.85
CA THR A 347 17.33 -13.82 35.57
C THR A 347 17.54 -13.66 34.07
N TYR A 348 18.34 -12.66 33.67
CA TYR A 348 18.82 -12.53 32.29
C TYR A 348 19.77 -13.69 31.97
N VAL A 349 19.74 -14.21 30.73
CA VAL A 349 20.60 -15.32 30.30
C VAL A 349 21.73 -14.76 29.40
N PRO A 350 22.96 -14.57 29.94
CA PRO A 350 24.07 -14.16 29.10
C PRO A 350 24.35 -15.19 28.02
N GLY A 351 24.45 -14.74 26.76
CA GLY A 351 24.70 -15.60 25.62
C GLY A 351 23.45 -16.18 24.95
N ASP A 352 22.24 -15.76 25.35
CA ASP A 352 20.99 -16.07 24.61
C ASP A 352 21.03 -15.56 23.16
N TYR A 353 21.83 -14.51 22.91
CA TYR A 353 22.14 -14.04 21.58
C TYR A 353 23.54 -14.43 21.10
N ASN A 354 23.62 -14.95 19.88
CA ASN A 354 24.86 -15.17 19.16
C ASN A 354 25.41 -13.82 18.65
N LYS A 355 26.13 -13.08 19.51
CA LYS A 355 26.67 -11.75 19.16
C LYS A 355 27.57 -11.76 17.92
N PRO A 356 28.49 -12.72 17.72
CA PRO A 356 29.26 -12.81 16.47
C PRO A 356 28.38 -12.86 15.23
N LEU A 357 27.31 -13.66 15.24
CA LEU A 357 26.34 -13.75 14.14
C LEU A 357 25.65 -12.40 13.90
N LEU A 358 25.16 -11.74 14.96
CA LEU A 358 24.45 -10.46 14.84
C LEU A 358 25.36 -9.32 14.37
N ARG A 359 26.64 -9.32 14.77
CA ARG A 359 27.65 -8.39 14.22
C ARG A 359 27.88 -8.65 12.74
N GLU A 360 28.01 -9.91 12.34
CA GLU A 360 28.16 -10.26 10.92
C GLU A 360 26.93 -9.86 10.10
N MET A 361 25.73 -10.09 10.63
CA MET A 361 24.47 -9.65 10.04
C MET A 361 24.49 -8.14 9.78
N HIS A 362 24.86 -7.35 10.79
CA HIS A 362 24.98 -5.91 10.67
C HIS A 362 26.06 -5.48 9.68
N ASP A 363 27.27 -6.01 9.80
CA ASP A 363 28.43 -5.54 9.04
C ASP A 363 28.34 -5.94 7.55
N LYS A 364 27.81 -7.12 7.23
CA LYS A 364 27.71 -7.62 5.85
C LYS A 364 26.38 -7.30 5.18
N TYR A 365 25.28 -7.25 5.95
CA TYR A 365 23.93 -7.13 5.40
C TYR A 365 23.25 -5.81 5.76
N GLY A 366 23.80 -5.01 6.68
CA GLY A 366 23.29 -3.69 7.03
C GLY A 366 22.02 -3.73 7.89
N VAL A 367 21.74 -4.87 8.54
CA VAL A 367 20.55 -5.07 9.38
C VAL A 367 20.88 -4.77 10.83
N LYS A 368 20.05 -3.95 11.47
CA LYS A 368 20.13 -3.65 12.91
C LYS A 368 19.08 -4.43 13.71
N VAL A 369 19.19 -4.41 15.04
CA VAL A 369 18.33 -5.15 15.96
C VAL A 369 17.59 -4.16 16.85
N ILE A 370 16.25 -4.25 16.82
CA ILE A 370 15.38 -3.70 17.86
C ILE A 370 15.40 -4.71 18.99
N MET A 371 16.02 -4.34 20.12
CA MET A 371 16.32 -5.25 21.21
C MET A 371 15.20 -5.22 22.26
N GLY A 372 14.40 -6.28 22.29
CA GLY A 372 13.20 -6.40 23.12
C GLY A 372 13.40 -7.15 24.43
N ASP A 373 12.78 -6.64 25.49
CA ASP A 373 12.54 -7.35 26.75
C ASP A 373 11.00 -7.44 26.94
N PHE A 374 10.47 -8.60 27.31
CA PHE A 374 9.02 -8.79 27.48
C PHE A 374 8.41 -7.95 28.60
N PHE A 375 9.25 -7.43 29.49
CA PHE A 375 8.92 -6.50 30.56
C PHE A 375 7.73 -6.98 31.41
N GLY A 376 7.70 -8.29 31.68
CA GLY A 376 6.67 -8.97 32.43
C GLY A 376 5.52 -9.57 31.62
N ALA A 377 5.44 -9.34 30.31
CA ALA A 377 4.49 -10.04 29.44
C ALA A 377 4.74 -11.55 29.52
N TYR A 378 3.66 -12.32 29.60
CA TYR A 378 3.68 -13.77 29.83
C TYR A 378 4.41 -14.20 31.11
N CYS A 379 4.41 -13.31 32.12
CA CYS A 379 5.21 -13.41 33.34
C CYS A 379 6.74 -13.33 33.14
N VAL A 380 7.23 -13.10 31.93
CA VAL A 380 8.66 -13.18 31.61
C VAL A 380 9.45 -12.09 32.33
N GLY A 381 10.41 -12.49 33.16
CA GLY A 381 11.32 -11.60 33.89
C GLY A 381 10.78 -11.07 35.22
N SER A 382 9.49 -11.25 35.53
CA SER A 382 8.88 -10.75 36.78
C SER A 382 9.11 -11.69 37.97
N GLY A 383 9.39 -12.97 37.71
CA GLY A 383 9.41 -14.03 38.72
C GLY A 383 8.00 -14.44 39.20
N ALA A 384 6.95 -13.93 38.57
CA ALA A 384 5.58 -14.36 38.84
C ALA A 384 5.33 -15.77 38.29
N THR A 385 4.40 -16.49 38.94
CA THR A 385 3.78 -17.68 38.35
C THR A 385 2.66 -17.27 37.42
N TRP A 386 2.31 -18.13 36.46
CA TRP A 386 1.17 -17.86 35.57
C TRP A 386 -0.14 -17.60 36.33
N ALA A 387 -0.40 -18.31 37.44
CA ALA A 387 -1.60 -18.08 38.25
C ALA A 387 -1.62 -16.72 38.97
N GLY A 388 -0.45 -16.14 39.24
CA GLY A 388 -0.32 -14.83 39.89
C GLY A 388 -0.33 -13.65 38.90
N GLY A 389 0.17 -13.86 37.69
CA GLY A 389 0.35 -12.80 36.70
C GLY A 389 1.43 -11.78 37.09
N THR A 390 1.90 -11.00 36.13
CA THR A 390 2.80 -9.88 36.43
C THR A 390 2.03 -8.72 37.06
N ASP A 391 2.53 -8.22 38.18
CA ASP A 391 1.95 -7.13 38.97
C ASP A 391 2.90 -5.92 39.06
N TYR A 392 2.56 -4.85 38.34
CA TYR A 392 3.34 -3.60 38.35
C TYR A 392 3.19 -2.77 39.63
N THR A 393 2.31 -3.15 40.56
CA THR A 393 2.23 -2.56 41.91
C THR A 393 3.17 -3.30 42.89
N ASN A 394 3.65 -4.50 42.51
CA ASN A 394 4.56 -5.29 43.33
C ASN A 394 6.02 -4.84 43.14
N LEU A 395 6.59 -4.23 44.18
CA LEU A 395 7.96 -3.71 44.15
C LEU A 395 9.01 -4.79 43.87
N GLN A 396 8.82 -6.03 44.35
CA GLN A 396 9.80 -7.09 44.12
C GLN A 396 9.80 -7.55 42.65
N GLN A 397 8.61 -7.66 42.03
CA GLN A 397 8.52 -8.00 40.60
C GLN A 397 9.13 -6.89 39.73
N ARG A 398 8.88 -5.62 40.07
CA ARG A 398 9.53 -4.46 39.42
C ARG A 398 11.05 -4.52 39.49
N GLU A 399 11.61 -4.78 40.67
CA GLU A 399 13.06 -4.91 40.82
C GLU A 399 13.64 -6.09 40.05
N ASN A 400 12.91 -7.20 39.95
CA ASN A 400 13.31 -8.33 39.10
C ASN A 400 13.39 -7.92 37.62
N MET A 401 12.30 -7.37 37.05
CA MET A 401 12.24 -6.94 35.65
C MET A 401 13.29 -5.87 35.34
N LYS A 402 13.44 -4.88 36.22
CA LYS A 402 14.46 -3.83 36.09
C LYS A 402 15.88 -4.40 36.10
N SER A 403 16.13 -5.45 36.88
CA SER A 403 17.44 -6.13 36.93
C SER A 403 17.72 -6.90 35.64
N VAL A 404 16.71 -7.58 35.07
CA VAL A 404 16.81 -8.27 33.78
C VAL A 404 17.13 -7.28 32.66
N VAL A 405 16.34 -6.20 32.55
CA VAL A 405 16.56 -5.14 31.56
C VAL A 405 17.95 -4.51 31.72
N ARG A 406 18.36 -4.20 32.95
CA ARG A 406 19.70 -3.65 33.22
C ARG A 406 20.80 -4.58 32.72
N ALA A 407 20.67 -5.89 32.96
CA ALA A 407 21.66 -6.88 32.52
C ALA A 407 21.71 -6.99 30.99
N MET A 408 20.56 -7.05 30.32
CA MET A 408 20.48 -7.03 28.85
C MET A 408 21.15 -5.77 28.26
N VAL A 409 20.85 -4.60 28.81
CA VAL A 409 21.40 -3.33 28.33
C VAL A 409 22.91 -3.29 28.50
N LEU A 410 23.43 -3.69 29.66
CA LEU A 410 24.87 -3.76 29.90
C LEU A 410 25.57 -4.76 28.99
N ASP A 411 24.89 -5.84 28.61
CA ASP A 411 25.43 -6.84 27.70
C ASP A 411 25.50 -6.33 26.25
N HIS A 412 24.54 -5.52 25.81
CA HIS A 412 24.37 -5.18 24.39
C HIS A 412 24.60 -3.73 23.98
N LYS A 413 24.64 -2.75 24.90
CA LYS A 413 24.69 -1.31 24.55
C LYS A 413 25.84 -0.88 23.66
N ASP A 414 26.96 -1.59 23.70
CA ASP A 414 28.16 -1.27 22.94
C ASP A 414 28.21 -2.02 21.59
N GLU A 415 27.20 -2.86 21.30
CA GLU A 415 27.11 -3.62 20.07
C GLU A 415 26.66 -2.75 18.88
N PRO A 416 27.31 -2.87 17.71
CA PRO A 416 27.05 -2.00 16.56
C PRO A 416 25.68 -2.24 15.92
N TYR A 417 25.10 -3.42 16.15
CA TYR A 417 23.82 -3.82 15.59
C TYR A 417 22.63 -3.27 16.36
N VAL A 418 22.77 -2.76 17.59
CA VAL A 418 21.62 -2.24 18.35
C VAL A 418 21.05 -0.99 17.66
N LEU A 419 19.73 -0.96 17.48
CA LEU A 419 18.99 0.19 16.97
C LEU A 419 18.38 0.99 18.14
N PHE A 420 17.58 0.34 18.97
CA PHE A 420 17.02 0.90 20.21
C PHE A 420 16.48 -0.22 21.10
N TRP A 421 16.09 0.14 22.32
CA TRP A 421 15.52 -0.76 23.33
C TRP A 421 14.00 -0.75 23.25
N LEU A 422 13.37 -1.92 23.26
CA LEU A 422 11.92 -2.09 23.25
C LEU A 422 11.48 -2.79 24.53
N LEU A 423 10.70 -2.09 25.37
CA LEU A 423 10.16 -2.63 26.61
C LEU A 423 8.72 -3.10 26.40
N GLY A 424 8.47 -4.37 26.68
CA GLY A 424 7.15 -4.96 26.60
C GLY A 424 6.81 -5.57 25.23
N ASN A 425 5.82 -6.46 25.26
CA ASN A 425 5.09 -6.98 24.11
C ASN A 425 3.61 -7.08 24.51
N GLU A 426 2.83 -6.04 24.18
CA GLU A 426 1.39 -6.00 24.41
C GLU A 426 0.98 -6.19 25.87
N ASN A 427 1.79 -5.72 26.83
CA ASN A 427 1.51 -5.86 28.27
C ASN A 427 0.13 -5.29 28.66
N ASN A 428 -0.41 -4.37 27.85
CA ASN A 428 -1.74 -3.81 27.95
C ASN A 428 -2.89 -4.74 27.50
N LEU A 429 -2.63 -6.00 27.16
CA LEU A 429 -3.63 -7.04 26.87
C LEU A 429 -3.76 -8.06 27.99
N GLU A 430 -4.98 -8.54 28.21
CA GLU A 430 -5.27 -9.57 29.21
C GLU A 430 -4.59 -10.92 28.89
N VAL A 431 -4.46 -11.27 27.61
CA VAL A 431 -3.81 -12.52 27.15
C VAL A 431 -2.32 -12.59 27.52
N THR A 432 -1.68 -11.44 27.76
CA THR A 432 -0.27 -11.39 28.19
C THR A 432 -0.10 -11.57 29.69
N ASN A 433 -1.19 -11.77 30.43
CA ASN A 433 -1.20 -12.09 31.86
C ASN A 433 -0.43 -11.09 32.73
N THR A 434 -0.70 -9.80 32.50
CA THR A 434 -0.20 -8.69 33.32
C THR A 434 -1.36 -7.80 33.78
N ASN A 435 -1.11 -6.96 34.78
CA ASN A 435 -2.09 -5.98 35.25
C ASN A 435 -1.89 -4.56 34.69
N ALA A 436 -1.12 -4.36 33.61
CA ALA A 436 -0.88 -3.02 33.04
C ALA A 436 -2.17 -2.31 32.60
N LYS A 437 -3.15 -3.05 32.07
CA LYS A 437 -4.48 -2.52 31.71
C LYS A 437 -5.25 -1.99 32.93
N THR A 438 -5.12 -2.68 34.07
CA THR A 438 -5.82 -2.34 35.31
C THR A 438 -5.13 -1.22 36.09
N TYR A 439 -3.79 -1.16 36.02
CA TYR A 439 -2.95 -0.18 36.73
C TYR A 439 -2.07 0.62 35.74
N PRO A 440 -2.69 1.40 34.82
CA PRO A 440 -1.97 2.06 33.73
C PRO A 440 -1.02 3.15 34.21
N ARG A 441 -1.30 3.76 35.37
CA ARG A 441 -0.42 4.75 35.98
C ARG A 441 0.84 4.11 36.54
N GLU A 442 0.71 3.07 37.36
CA GLU A 442 1.85 2.35 37.96
C GLU A 442 2.73 1.72 36.88
N TRP A 443 2.11 1.19 35.83
CA TRP A 443 2.78 0.75 34.61
C TRP A 443 3.60 1.88 33.96
N ALA A 444 3.00 3.04 33.70
CA ALA A 444 3.69 4.16 33.06
C ALA A 444 4.81 4.75 33.94
N GLU A 445 4.61 4.86 35.25
CA GLU A 445 5.64 5.31 36.19
C GLU A 445 6.82 4.32 36.24
N PHE A 446 6.57 3.01 36.20
CA PHE A 446 7.63 1.99 36.14
C PHE A 446 8.36 2.00 34.80
N LEU A 447 7.63 2.15 33.69
CA LEU A 447 8.22 2.31 32.36
C LEU A 447 9.15 3.53 32.31
N ASN A 448 8.75 4.65 32.93
CA ASN A 448 9.61 5.82 33.05
C ASN A 448 10.89 5.53 33.81
N GLU A 449 10.77 4.90 34.98
CA GLU A 449 11.90 4.56 35.85
C GLU A 449 12.95 3.72 35.12
N VAL A 450 12.50 2.75 34.32
CA VAL A 450 13.39 1.88 33.55
C VAL A 450 13.95 2.60 32.32
N ALA A 451 13.17 3.43 31.63
CA ALA A 451 13.69 4.26 30.54
C ALA A 451 14.79 5.23 31.02
N ASP A 452 14.58 5.90 32.16
CA ASP A 452 15.60 6.77 32.79
C ASP A 452 16.86 5.97 33.15
N MET A 453 16.71 4.76 33.68
CA MET A 453 17.84 3.87 33.95
C MET A 453 18.60 3.52 32.67
N ILE A 454 17.91 3.17 31.58
CA ILE A 454 18.54 2.84 30.31
C ILE A 454 19.32 4.04 29.78
N HIS A 455 18.73 5.24 29.77
CA HIS A 455 19.44 6.44 29.32
C HIS A 455 20.70 6.77 30.12
N GLN A 456 20.72 6.45 31.42
CA GLN A 456 21.93 6.59 32.25
C GLN A 456 23.02 5.56 31.88
N LEU A 457 22.63 4.36 31.49
CA LEU A 457 23.55 3.27 31.13
C LEU A 457 24.04 3.36 29.68
N ASP A 458 23.17 3.82 28.80
CA ASP A 458 23.29 3.87 27.35
C ASP A 458 22.61 5.13 26.77
N PRO A 459 23.35 6.24 26.66
CA PRO A 459 22.82 7.47 26.06
C PRO A 459 22.74 7.43 24.52
N ASN A 460 23.20 6.34 23.89
CA ASN A 460 23.28 6.23 22.43
C ASN A 460 22.01 5.74 21.77
N HIS A 461 21.15 5.03 22.52
CA HIS A 461 20.01 4.32 21.99
C HIS A 461 18.71 4.75 22.71
N PRO A 462 17.67 5.17 21.96
CA PRO A 462 16.37 5.49 22.51
C PRO A 462 15.67 4.29 23.19
N VAL A 463 14.59 4.59 23.91
CA VAL A 463 13.71 3.60 24.56
C VAL A 463 12.29 3.70 24.02
N ALA A 464 11.74 2.56 23.59
CA ALA A 464 10.37 2.39 23.13
C ALA A 464 9.59 1.43 24.04
N VAL A 465 8.26 1.47 23.93
CA VAL A 465 7.34 0.51 24.56
C VAL A 465 6.60 -0.30 23.49
N GLY A 466 6.41 -1.61 23.66
CA GLY A 466 5.63 -2.45 22.76
C GLY A 466 4.18 -2.60 23.24
N ASN A 467 3.25 -1.82 22.67
CA ASN A 467 1.83 -1.87 23.02
C ASN A 467 1.00 -2.61 21.97
N PHE A 468 -0.13 -3.18 22.37
CA PHE A 468 -1.23 -3.39 21.43
C PHE A 468 -1.94 -2.06 21.15
N MET A 469 -2.07 -1.70 19.87
CA MET A 469 -2.67 -0.44 19.42
C MET A 469 -2.06 0.78 20.16
N LEU A 470 -2.88 1.76 20.57
CA LEU A 470 -2.45 3.00 21.23
C LEU A 470 -2.89 3.10 22.70
N ARG A 471 -3.18 1.98 23.39
CA ARG A 471 -3.66 2.09 24.77
C ARG A 471 -2.60 2.78 25.65
N HIS A 472 -3.08 3.53 26.65
CA HIS A 472 -2.28 4.24 27.65
C HIS A 472 -1.44 5.44 27.17
N LEU A 473 -1.57 5.93 25.93
CA LEU A 473 -0.79 7.09 25.44
C LEU A 473 -0.81 8.31 26.39
N GLU A 474 -1.96 8.64 26.97
CA GLU A 474 -2.12 9.77 27.89
C GLU A 474 -1.32 9.55 29.20
N TYR A 475 -1.28 8.31 29.69
CA TYR A 475 -0.47 7.95 30.85
C TYR A 475 1.03 8.04 30.52
N TYR A 476 1.46 7.64 29.32
CA TYR A 476 2.86 7.80 28.93
C TYR A 476 3.26 9.27 28.80
N ALA A 477 2.39 10.10 28.23
CA ALA A 477 2.64 11.53 28.12
C ALA A 477 2.79 12.20 29.50
N GLN A 478 1.96 11.80 30.47
CA GLN A 478 1.92 12.38 31.80
C GLN A 478 2.98 11.79 32.77
N TYR A 479 3.16 10.47 32.75
CA TYR A 479 3.92 9.75 33.77
C TYR A 479 5.21 9.10 33.23
N ALA A 480 5.43 9.07 31.91
CA ALA A 480 6.64 8.55 31.27
C ALA A 480 7.37 9.56 30.36
N PRO A 481 7.84 10.71 30.89
CA PRO A 481 8.60 11.69 30.13
C PRO A 481 9.92 11.16 29.54
N ALA A 482 10.53 10.13 30.14
CA ALA A 482 11.76 9.50 29.66
C ALA A 482 11.54 8.63 28.42
N LEU A 483 10.34 8.06 28.21
CA LEU A 483 10.03 7.23 27.05
C LEU A 483 10.22 8.02 25.74
N ASP A 484 10.95 7.49 24.76
CA ASP A 484 11.30 8.26 23.56
C ASP A 484 10.28 8.14 22.43
N MET A 485 9.66 6.96 22.31
CA MET A 485 8.71 6.64 21.26
C MET A 485 7.76 5.53 21.69
N VAL A 486 6.66 5.36 20.94
CA VAL A 486 5.69 4.29 21.17
C VAL A 486 5.76 3.27 20.03
N GLY A 487 5.82 2.00 20.38
CA GLY A 487 5.61 0.86 19.49
C GLY A 487 4.15 0.43 19.53
N SER A 488 3.60 0.07 18.38
CA SER A 488 2.22 -0.39 18.25
C SER A 488 2.14 -1.67 17.42
N ASN A 489 1.74 -2.78 18.05
CA ASN A 489 1.23 -3.95 17.36
C ASN A 489 -0.16 -3.58 16.83
N SER A 490 -0.32 -3.61 15.51
CA SER A 490 -1.51 -3.09 14.84
C SER A 490 -1.83 -3.93 13.61
N TYR A 491 -3.03 -4.48 13.59
CA TYR A 491 -3.55 -5.30 12.50
C TYR A 491 -4.79 -4.64 11.86
N PRO A 492 -4.65 -3.46 11.21
CA PRO A 492 -5.79 -2.61 10.84
C PRO A 492 -6.52 -3.01 9.55
N GLY A 493 -5.97 -3.93 8.75
CA GLY A 493 -6.51 -4.27 7.43
C GLY A 493 -5.74 -3.64 6.26
N ARG A 494 -6.16 -3.97 5.04
CA ARG A 494 -5.50 -3.56 3.78
C ARG A 494 -5.51 -2.06 3.46
N TYR A 495 -6.22 -1.24 4.23
CA TYR A 495 -6.30 0.21 4.01
C TYR A 495 -5.28 1.02 4.82
N GLY A 496 -4.44 0.32 5.61
CA GLY A 496 -3.46 0.92 6.49
C GLY A 496 -4.03 1.28 7.86
N PHE A 497 -3.24 2.00 8.64
CA PHE A 497 -3.44 2.31 10.05
C PHE A 497 -4.44 3.45 10.28
N GLY A 498 -4.66 4.28 9.26
CA GLY A 498 -5.69 5.31 9.26
C GLY A 498 -5.28 6.61 9.97
N ILE A 499 -5.87 7.73 9.53
CA ILE A 499 -5.53 9.06 10.03
C ILE A 499 -5.81 9.24 11.53
N SER A 500 -6.80 8.52 12.06
CA SER A 500 -7.20 8.61 13.47
C SER A 500 -6.07 8.18 14.40
N LEU A 501 -5.38 7.07 14.09
CA LEU A 501 -4.25 6.55 14.86
C LEU A 501 -3.11 7.59 14.90
N TYR A 502 -2.69 8.08 13.73
CA TYR A 502 -1.60 9.05 13.66
C TYR A 502 -1.93 10.38 14.34
N SER A 503 -3.17 10.85 14.22
CA SER A 503 -3.62 12.09 14.88
C SER A 503 -3.62 11.93 16.39
N GLU A 504 -4.05 10.76 16.89
CA GLU A 504 -4.04 10.46 18.32
C GLU A 504 -2.61 10.45 18.89
N VAL A 505 -1.66 9.81 18.21
CA VAL A 505 -0.23 9.87 18.60
C VAL A 505 0.25 11.31 18.65
N LYS A 506 -0.02 12.09 17.60
CA LYS A 506 0.43 13.49 17.48
C LYS A 506 -0.10 14.38 18.61
N GLU A 507 -1.35 14.17 19.01
CA GLU A 507 -2.02 15.03 19.98
C GLU A 507 -1.84 14.59 21.43
N LYS A 508 -1.88 13.29 21.70
CA LYS A 508 -1.86 12.76 23.08
C LYS A 508 -0.44 12.51 23.60
N PHE A 509 0.50 12.13 22.72
CA PHE A 509 1.85 11.73 23.12
C PHE A 509 2.94 12.63 22.51
N ASP A 510 2.72 13.12 21.29
CA ASP A 510 3.56 14.08 20.56
C ASP A 510 5.05 13.67 20.46
N ARG A 511 5.27 12.36 20.34
CA ARG A 511 6.54 11.66 20.07
C ARG A 511 6.28 10.60 18.99
N PRO A 512 7.30 10.06 18.30
CA PRO A 512 7.05 9.21 17.15
C PRO A 512 6.43 7.87 17.53
N VAL A 513 5.74 7.29 16.55
CA VAL A 513 5.25 5.91 16.58
C VAL A 513 6.00 5.06 15.54
N PHE A 514 6.19 3.79 15.84
CA PHE A 514 6.50 2.77 14.84
C PHE A 514 5.63 1.54 15.08
N PHE A 515 5.37 0.78 14.02
CA PHE A 515 4.61 -0.45 14.16
C PHE A 515 5.53 -1.59 14.54
N THR A 516 5.32 -2.16 15.74
CA THR A 516 6.14 -3.27 16.25
C THR A 516 5.75 -4.60 15.61
N GLU A 517 4.52 -4.72 15.12
CA GLU A 517 3.99 -5.80 14.31
C GLU A 517 2.84 -5.27 13.44
N TYR A 518 2.78 -5.73 12.18
CA TYR A 518 1.62 -5.63 11.30
C TYR A 518 1.74 -6.67 10.17
N GLY A 519 0.61 -7.18 9.69
CA GLY A 519 0.56 -8.14 8.61
C GLY A 519 -0.78 -8.87 8.54
N ALA A 520 -0.84 -9.86 7.67
CA ALA A 520 -1.97 -10.77 7.56
C ALA A 520 -1.45 -12.16 7.20
N ASP A 521 -2.24 -13.18 7.54
CA ASP A 521 -1.99 -14.53 7.08
C ASP A 521 -2.25 -14.69 5.58
N ALA A 522 -1.67 -15.73 5.00
CA ALA A 522 -1.76 -16.04 3.58
C ALA A 522 -2.78 -17.13 3.26
N TYR A 523 -3.72 -17.49 4.15
CA TYR A 523 -4.60 -18.64 3.95
C TYR A 523 -6.08 -18.26 4.06
N HIS A 524 -6.89 -18.73 3.12
CA HIS A 524 -8.33 -18.58 3.16
C HIS A 524 -9.00 -19.92 3.49
N TYR A 525 -9.88 -19.92 4.48
CA TYR A 525 -10.58 -21.13 4.90
C TYR A 525 -11.38 -21.75 3.74
N ASN A 526 -11.19 -23.05 3.50
CA ASN A 526 -11.74 -23.82 2.37
C ASN A 526 -11.38 -23.34 0.94
N VAL A 527 -10.48 -22.36 0.79
CA VAL A 527 -10.01 -21.87 -0.50
C VAL A 527 -8.53 -22.21 -0.71
N GLY A 528 -7.69 -22.04 0.32
CA GLY A 528 -6.26 -22.30 0.27
C GLY A 528 -5.40 -21.03 0.34
N VAL A 529 -4.14 -21.14 -0.08
CA VAL A 529 -3.17 -20.03 -0.04
C VAL A 529 -3.61 -18.88 -0.95
N ASN A 530 -3.64 -17.66 -0.41
CA ASN A 530 -3.94 -16.41 -1.09
C ASN A 530 -2.86 -15.35 -0.84
N GLU A 531 -1.71 -15.51 -1.50
CA GLU A 531 -0.59 -14.57 -1.38
C GLU A 531 -0.91 -13.16 -1.88
N ARG A 532 -1.90 -13.04 -2.78
CA ARG A 532 -2.27 -11.76 -3.38
C ARG A 532 -2.88 -10.85 -2.33
N GLU A 533 -3.85 -11.33 -1.57
CA GLU A 533 -4.51 -10.51 -0.55
C GLU A 533 -3.60 -10.22 0.65
N GLN A 534 -2.71 -11.17 0.99
CA GLN A 534 -1.60 -10.88 1.92
C GLN A 534 -0.74 -9.71 1.39
N ALA A 535 -0.31 -9.77 0.12
CA ALA A 535 0.49 -8.69 -0.47
C ALA A 535 -0.26 -7.34 -0.51
N GLU A 536 -1.54 -7.33 -0.89
CA GLU A 536 -2.39 -6.13 -0.88
C GLU A 536 -2.48 -5.50 0.53
N TYR A 537 -2.59 -6.33 1.57
CA TYR A 537 -2.57 -5.88 2.97
C TYR A 537 -1.28 -5.14 3.30
N HIS A 538 -0.15 -5.78 3.02
CA HIS A 538 1.18 -5.24 3.31
C HIS A 538 1.47 -3.97 2.51
N GLU A 539 1.09 -3.93 1.23
CA GLU A 539 1.24 -2.74 0.38
C GLU A 539 0.44 -1.55 0.91
N GLY A 540 -0.83 -1.76 1.28
CA GLY A 540 -1.67 -0.71 1.85
C GLY A 540 -1.09 -0.14 3.15
N CYS A 541 -0.65 -1.00 4.06
CA CYS A 541 0.01 -0.61 5.30
C CYS A 541 1.31 0.18 5.06
N TRP A 542 2.19 -0.29 4.17
CA TRP A 542 3.46 0.40 3.91
C TRP A 542 3.26 1.75 3.19
N LYS A 543 2.33 1.83 2.23
CA LYS A 543 1.95 3.11 1.61
C LYS A 543 1.48 4.13 2.65
N ASP A 544 0.70 3.69 3.64
CA ASP A 544 0.23 4.54 4.73
C ASP A 544 1.37 5.03 5.65
N VAL A 545 2.32 4.13 5.99
CA VAL A 545 3.55 4.48 6.71
C VAL A 545 4.33 5.55 5.95
N VAL A 546 4.57 5.36 4.65
CA VAL A 546 5.32 6.32 3.84
C VAL A 546 4.60 7.67 3.81
N TYR A 547 3.29 7.69 3.54
CA TYR A 547 2.50 8.92 3.49
C TYR A 547 2.57 9.74 4.79
N ASN A 548 2.55 9.05 5.94
CA ASN A 548 2.57 9.68 7.26
C ASN A 548 3.98 9.89 7.83
N SER A 549 5.03 9.46 7.14
CA SER A 549 6.42 9.65 7.59
C SER A 549 6.92 11.08 7.36
N ALA A 550 7.96 11.48 8.09
CA ALA A 550 8.48 12.84 8.01
C ALA A 550 8.93 13.24 6.60
N GLY A 551 8.41 14.40 6.17
CA GLY A 551 8.73 15.02 4.88
C GLY A 551 7.63 14.79 3.84
N ASN A 552 6.69 13.89 4.12
CA ASN A 552 5.53 13.63 3.29
C ASN A 552 4.31 14.44 3.74
N PRO A 553 3.24 14.53 2.91
CA PRO A 553 2.08 15.37 3.20
C PRO A 553 1.24 14.95 4.42
N GLY A 554 1.44 13.75 4.95
CA GLY A 554 0.71 13.24 6.10
C GLY A 554 1.13 13.87 7.43
N THR A 555 0.83 13.17 8.52
CA THR A 555 1.02 13.70 9.90
C THR A 555 2.48 13.92 10.29
N GLY A 556 3.39 13.13 9.71
CA GLY A 556 4.83 13.15 9.94
C GLY A 556 5.29 12.41 11.20
N VAL A 557 4.43 11.64 11.88
CA VAL A 557 4.74 11.08 13.21
C VAL A 557 5.28 9.64 13.20
N VAL A 558 5.21 8.94 12.06
CA VAL A 558 5.65 7.53 11.97
C VAL A 558 7.08 7.42 11.43
N ILE A 559 7.87 6.53 12.04
CA ILE A 559 9.29 6.31 11.70
C ILE A 559 9.58 4.93 11.08
N GLY A 560 8.54 4.15 10.78
CA GLY A 560 8.61 2.88 10.05
C GLY A 560 7.76 1.79 10.72
N GLY A 561 8.04 0.53 10.38
CA GLY A 561 7.31 -0.61 10.93
C GLY A 561 8.04 -1.94 10.76
N VAL A 562 7.53 -2.95 11.44
CA VAL A 562 8.05 -4.32 11.50
C VAL A 562 6.97 -5.27 10.99
N ILE A 563 7.27 -5.99 9.90
CA ILE A 563 6.40 -7.03 9.33
C ILE A 563 6.25 -8.19 10.31
N PHE A 564 5.03 -8.67 10.49
CA PHE A 564 4.74 -9.95 11.14
C PHE A 564 4.25 -10.94 10.06
N GLU A 565 5.06 -11.89 9.60
CA GLU A 565 6.46 -12.15 9.99
C GLU A 565 7.33 -12.80 8.88
N TRP A 566 8.59 -13.15 9.17
CA TRP A 566 9.50 -13.70 8.15
C TRP A 566 9.10 -15.09 7.64
N LEU A 567 8.86 -16.04 8.55
CA LEU A 567 8.66 -17.46 8.24
C LEU A 567 7.42 -17.98 8.95
N ASP A 568 6.64 -18.84 8.28
CA ASP A 568 5.53 -19.54 8.91
C ASP A 568 5.94 -20.34 10.14
N GLU A 569 5.17 -20.18 11.20
CA GLU A 569 5.41 -20.79 12.51
C GLU A 569 4.39 -21.91 12.78
N TRP A 570 4.73 -23.15 12.41
CA TRP A 570 3.87 -24.35 12.50
C TRP A 570 3.54 -24.82 13.93
N TRP A 571 3.81 -23.98 14.92
CA TRP A 571 3.57 -24.28 16.33
C TRP A 571 2.47 -23.40 16.94
N LYS A 572 2.02 -22.37 16.22
CA LYS A 572 1.07 -21.39 16.76
C LYS A 572 -0.36 -21.90 16.80
N ALA A 573 -0.75 -22.89 15.98
CA ALA A 573 -2.09 -23.44 16.08
C ALA A 573 -2.24 -24.28 17.36
N PRO A 574 -3.22 -23.96 18.24
CA PRO A 574 -3.40 -24.70 19.49
C PRO A 574 -3.88 -26.12 19.22
N GLY A 575 -3.24 -27.09 19.89
CA GLY A 575 -3.73 -28.48 19.98
C GLY A 575 -3.41 -29.39 18.77
N ASP A 576 -2.62 -28.93 17.80
CA ASP A 576 -2.12 -29.77 16.69
C ASP A 576 -0.66 -30.23 16.96
N SER A 577 -0.17 -31.17 16.15
CA SER A 577 1.24 -31.49 16.08
C SER A 577 1.99 -30.42 15.30
N ASN A 578 3.13 -29.98 15.80
CA ASN A 578 3.99 -28.98 15.14
C ASN A 578 4.67 -29.49 13.85
N PHE A 579 4.22 -30.63 13.32
CA PHE A 579 4.68 -31.28 12.10
C PHE A 579 3.65 -31.16 10.97
N ASN A 580 2.46 -30.62 11.23
CA ASN A 580 1.43 -30.36 10.23
C ASN A 580 1.17 -28.86 10.17
N HIS A 581 1.10 -28.30 8.97
CA HIS A 581 0.69 -26.92 8.78
C HIS A 581 -0.84 -26.82 8.86
N GLN A 582 -1.35 -26.17 9.90
CA GLN A 582 -2.77 -26.13 10.19
C GLN A 582 -3.53 -25.21 9.25
N THR A 583 -4.63 -25.69 8.68
CA THR A 583 -5.50 -24.95 7.74
C THR A 583 -6.87 -24.60 8.33
N GLN A 584 -7.12 -25.00 9.57
CA GLN A 584 -8.31 -24.59 10.31
C GLN A 584 -8.12 -23.18 10.90
N PRO A 585 -9.17 -22.35 10.91
CA PRO A 585 -9.11 -21.01 11.49
C PRO A 585 -8.99 -21.10 13.02
N GLN A 586 -8.11 -20.28 13.64
CA GLN A 586 -7.91 -20.29 15.09
C GLN A 586 -8.89 -19.35 15.80
N PHE A 587 -9.14 -18.16 15.24
CA PHE A 587 -10.09 -17.21 15.78
C PHE A 587 -10.53 -16.22 14.70
N TRP A 588 -11.67 -15.60 14.95
CA TRP A 588 -12.20 -14.55 14.07
C TRP A 588 -11.36 -13.28 14.21
N MET A 589 -10.97 -12.71 13.08
CA MET A 589 -10.29 -11.43 13.01
C MET A 589 -10.82 -10.69 11.78
N GLY A 590 -11.78 -9.78 11.97
CA GLY A 590 -12.46 -9.10 10.86
C GLY A 590 -11.57 -8.25 9.94
N THR A 591 -10.31 -8.01 10.32
CA THR A 591 -9.29 -7.35 9.49
C THR A 591 -8.43 -8.31 8.67
N ALA A 592 -8.53 -9.62 8.93
CA ALA A 592 -7.94 -10.66 8.08
C ALA A 592 -8.62 -10.67 6.70
N PRO A 593 -7.91 -11.06 5.62
CA PRO A 593 -8.45 -11.10 4.27
C PRO A 593 -9.81 -11.84 4.13
N ASP A 594 -9.96 -13.00 4.77
CA ASP A 594 -11.20 -13.80 4.76
C ASP A 594 -12.02 -13.69 6.07
N GLY A 595 -11.58 -12.83 6.99
CA GLY A 595 -12.19 -12.65 8.31
C GLY A 595 -11.70 -13.62 9.39
N TRP A 596 -10.82 -14.58 9.07
CA TRP A 596 -10.26 -15.53 10.03
C TRP A 596 -8.75 -15.40 10.14
N SER A 597 -8.22 -15.51 11.37
CA SER A 597 -6.77 -15.63 11.57
C SER A 597 -6.35 -17.08 11.39
N HIS A 598 -5.38 -17.30 10.51
CA HIS A 598 -4.63 -18.56 10.37
C HIS A 598 -3.21 -18.37 10.92
N GLU A 599 -3.04 -18.60 12.22
CA GLU A 599 -1.84 -18.20 12.98
C GLU A 599 -0.51 -18.73 12.41
N GLU A 600 -0.54 -19.89 11.75
CA GLU A 600 0.67 -20.50 11.18
C GLU A 600 1.03 -19.97 9.79
N TRP A 601 0.25 -19.04 9.23
CA TRP A 601 0.36 -18.58 7.84
C TRP A 601 0.74 -17.09 7.71
N TYR A 602 1.16 -16.45 8.81
CA TYR A 602 1.59 -15.03 8.82
C TYR A 602 2.95 -14.78 8.16
N GLY A 603 3.73 -15.82 7.87
CA GLY A 603 5.01 -15.66 7.20
C GLY A 603 4.85 -14.95 5.85
N ILE A 604 5.81 -14.13 5.47
CA ILE A 604 5.99 -13.75 4.06
C ILE A 604 6.79 -14.83 3.30
N CYS A 605 7.27 -15.85 4.02
CA CYS A 605 7.84 -17.08 3.50
C CYS A 605 7.18 -18.30 4.17
N GLY A 606 6.84 -19.31 3.39
CA GLY A 606 6.46 -20.65 3.86
C GLY A 606 7.64 -21.62 3.96
N GLN A 607 7.41 -22.79 4.54
CA GLN A 607 8.39 -23.87 4.70
C GLN A 607 8.15 -25.06 3.74
N GLY A 608 7.30 -24.88 2.72
CA GLY A 608 6.87 -25.97 1.85
C GLY A 608 6.10 -27.04 2.60
N ASN A 609 6.36 -28.30 2.28
CA ASN A 609 5.81 -29.45 2.98
C ASN A 609 6.54 -29.79 4.30
N GLY A 610 7.45 -28.93 4.76
CA GLY A 610 8.20 -29.09 6.01
C GLY A 610 9.37 -30.07 5.97
N ASN A 611 9.50 -30.92 4.93
CA ASN A 611 10.54 -31.95 4.87
C ASN A 611 11.97 -31.40 4.77
N ASN A 612 12.13 -30.19 4.22
CA ASN A 612 13.41 -29.50 4.09
C ASN A 612 13.59 -28.39 5.14
N SER A 613 12.77 -28.36 6.19
CA SER A 613 12.95 -27.39 7.27
C SER A 613 14.27 -27.66 8.02
N PRO A 614 15.09 -26.64 8.33
CA PRO A 614 14.80 -25.21 8.26
C PRO A 614 15.34 -24.49 7.00
N PHE A 615 15.69 -25.21 5.93
CA PHE A 615 16.38 -24.67 4.75
C PHE A 615 15.45 -24.06 3.69
N LEU A 616 14.31 -24.67 3.40
CA LEU A 616 13.44 -24.27 2.28
C LEU A 616 12.65 -22.98 2.59
N ARG A 617 12.53 -22.09 1.61
CA ARG A 617 11.66 -20.91 1.63
C ARG A 617 10.72 -20.91 0.43
N GLU A 618 9.42 -20.97 0.68
CA GLU A 618 8.39 -20.61 -0.29
C GLU A 618 8.11 -19.11 -0.16
N VAL A 619 8.83 -18.30 -0.93
CA VAL A 619 8.76 -16.84 -0.82
C VAL A 619 7.48 -16.31 -1.49
N ARG A 620 6.62 -15.63 -0.73
CA ARG A 620 5.30 -15.16 -1.18
C ARG A 620 5.34 -13.83 -1.91
N GLN A 621 4.26 -13.47 -2.61
CA GLN A 621 4.10 -12.17 -3.29
C GLN A 621 4.44 -10.96 -2.40
N ALA A 622 4.09 -10.99 -1.10
CA ALA A 622 4.40 -9.92 -0.15
C ALA A 622 5.90 -9.58 -0.08
N TYR A 623 6.79 -10.59 -0.13
CA TYR A 623 8.25 -10.36 -0.18
C TYR A 623 8.65 -9.55 -1.41
N TYR A 624 8.10 -9.87 -2.58
CA TYR A 624 8.42 -9.16 -3.82
C TYR A 624 7.85 -7.75 -3.82
N SER A 625 6.66 -7.55 -3.24
CA SER A 625 6.09 -6.22 -3.02
C SER A 625 7.01 -5.36 -2.15
N TYR A 626 7.51 -5.88 -1.02
CA TYR A 626 8.49 -5.15 -0.22
C TYR A 626 9.83 -4.94 -0.93
N LYS A 627 10.36 -5.95 -1.63
CA LYS A 627 11.58 -5.82 -2.43
C LYS A 627 11.49 -4.68 -3.44
N LYS A 628 10.30 -4.45 -4.00
CA LYS A 628 10.01 -3.30 -4.87
C LYS A 628 9.88 -2.00 -4.08
N MET A 629 9.11 -1.99 -2.98
CA MET A 629 8.83 -0.79 -2.17
C MET A 629 10.03 -0.27 -1.37
N TRP A 630 10.96 -1.14 -1.01
CA TRP A 630 12.14 -0.84 -0.19
C TRP A 630 13.42 -0.74 -1.01
N ALA A 631 13.35 -0.96 -2.32
CA ALA A 631 14.48 -0.74 -3.21
C ALA A 631 15.00 0.70 -3.05
N PRO A 632 16.33 0.90 -2.97
CA PRO A 632 16.88 2.25 -3.01
C PRO A 632 16.44 2.93 -4.31
N PRO A 633 16.05 4.22 -4.27
CA PRO A 633 15.65 4.93 -5.48
C PRO A 633 16.79 4.95 -6.50
N VAL A 634 16.47 4.77 -7.78
CA VAL A 634 17.42 5.08 -8.86
C VAL A 634 17.70 6.57 -8.79
N THR A 635 18.94 6.94 -8.47
CA THR A 635 19.31 8.35 -8.30
C THR A 635 20.13 8.84 -9.48
N ARG A 636 20.18 10.15 -9.68
CA ARG A 636 21.10 10.79 -10.63
C ARG A 636 22.10 11.62 -9.86
N ASP A 637 23.38 11.48 -10.19
CA ASP A 637 24.45 12.31 -9.66
C ASP A 637 24.14 13.78 -9.98
N PRO A 638 23.97 14.66 -8.97
CA PRO A 638 23.60 16.06 -9.19
C PRO A 638 24.68 16.93 -9.85
N ALA A 639 25.93 16.47 -9.87
CA ALA A 639 27.07 17.21 -10.40
C ALA A 639 27.20 17.02 -11.91
N ASN A 640 26.98 15.81 -12.41
CA ASN A 640 27.18 15.46 -13.81
C ASN A 640 25.92 14.90 -14.49
N GLY A 641 24.93 14.38 -13.73
CA GLY A 641 23.68 13.80 -14.24
C GLY A 641 23.67 12.27 -14.29
N ASN A 642 24.75 11.62 -13.84
CA ASN A 642 25.04 10.21 -14.11
C ASN A 642 23.99 9.37 -13.42
N ILE A 643 23.56 8.28 -14.04
CA ILE A 643 22.62 7.39 -13.37
C ILE A 643 23.41 6.61 -12.32
N ILE A 644 23.00 6.76 -11.06
CA ILE A 644 23.46 6.00 -9.93
C ILE A 644 22.47 4.86 -9.78
N LEU A 645 22.93 3.69 -10.19
CA LEU A 645 22.24 2.45 -9.90
C LEU A 645 22.79 1.99 -8.52
N SER A 646 21.93 1.43 -7.66
CA SER A 646 22.33 0.88 -6.35
C SER A 646 21.95 -0.60 -6.27
N TRP A 647 22.93 -1.47 -6.03
CA TRP A 647 22.74 -2.92 -5.85
C TRP A 647 23.76 -3.48 -4.86
N GLY A 648 23.57 -4.72 -4.41
CA GLY A 648 24.55 -5.41 -3.57
C GLY A 648 25.83 -5.69 -4.36
N THR A 649 26.96 -5.18 -3.90
CA THR A 649 28.28 -5.36 -4.52
C THR A 649 29.28 -6.02 -3.55
N PHE A 650 30.41 -6.51 -4.08
CA PHE A 650 31.53 -7.15 -3.41
C PHE A 650 32.83 -6.39 -3.76
N PRO A 651 33.45 -5.66 -2.80
CA PRO A 651 34.61 -4.82 -3.06
C PRO A 651 35.75 -5.59 -3.73
N GLY A 652 36.37 -4.97 -4.75
CA GLY A 652 37.47 -5.57 -5.52
C GLY A 652 37.03 -6.43 -6.72
N LEU A 653 35.74 -6.74 -6.86
CA LEU A 653 35.23 -7.37 -8.08
C LEU A 653 35.03 -6.33 -9.19
N THR A 654 35.37 -6.71 -10.42
CA THR A 654 35.01 -5.92 -11.59
C THR A 654 33.68 -6.42 -12.12
N TYR A 655 32.81 -5.47 -12.35
CA TYR A 655 31.47 -5.71 -12.78
C TYR A 655 31.21 -5.07 -14.14
N ASP A 656 30.62 -5.86 -15.03
CA ASP A 656 30.19 -5.43 -16.35
C ASP A 656 28.70 -5.11 -16.32
N VAL A 657 28.36 -3.85 -16.49
CA VAL A 657 26.99 -3.38 -16.69
C VAL A 657 26.71 -3.35 -18.18
N TYR A 658 25.88 -4.27 -18.65
CA TYR A 658 25.34 -4.23 -20.00
C TYR A 658 24.00 -3.53 -19.93
N TYR A 659 23.77 -2.59 -20.83
CA TYR A 659 22.55 -1.81 -20.86
C TYR A 659 22.13 -1.51 -22.28
N SER A 660 20.83 -1.35 -22.43
CA SER A 660 20.21 -1.02 -23.71
C SER A 660 18.96 -0.19 -23.47
N ASN A 661 18.67 0.70 -24.42
CA ASN A 661 17.37 1.36 -24.51
C ASN A 661 16.44 0.62 -25.49
N ASP A 662 16.97 -0.43 -26.14
CA ASP A 662 16.33 -1.28 -27.12
C ASP A 662 16.20 -2.71 -26.58
N SER A 663 14.95 -3.07 -26.30
CA SER A 663 14.47 -4.36 -25.81
C SER A 663 14.75 -5.54 -26.74
N VAL A 664 14.86 -5.33 -28.06
CA VAL A 664 15.12 -6.40 -29.04
C VAL A 664 16.59 -6.82 -28.98
N ASN A 665 17.48 -5.84 -29.02
CA ASN A 665 18.92 -6.07 -28.87
C ASN A 665 19.22 -6.64 -27.47
N TRP A 666 18.48 -6.20 -26.46
CA TRP A 666 18.55 -6.75 -25.11
C TRP A 666 18.12 -8.22 -25.03
N ALA A 667 17.06 -8.63 -25.74
CA ALA A 667 16.61 -10.03 -25.79
C ALA A 667 17.61 -10.94 -26.51
N LEU A 668 18.27 -10.45 -27.57
CA LEU A 668 19.32 -11.17 -28.28
C LEU A 668 20.61 -11.32 -27.45
N ALA A 669 20.88 -10.40 -26.52
CA ALA A 669 21.94 -10.54 -25.52
C ALA A 669 21.74 -11.76 -24.61
N GLN A 670 20.49 -12.14 -24.36
CA GLN A 670 20.13 -13.20 -23.41
C GLN A 670 20.47 -14.61 -23.94
N SER A 671 20.70 -14.76 -25.25
CA SER A 671 21.08 -16.03 -25.89
C SER A 671 22.58 -16.19 -26.11
N GLY A 672 23.41 -15.30 -25.54
CA GLY A 672 24.88 -15.39 -25.61
C GLY A 672 25.51 -14.85 -26.90
N LEU A 673 24.76 -14.10 -27.72
CA LEU A 673 25.29 -13.44 -28.92
C LEU A 673 25.55 -11.95 -28.65
N PRO A 674 26.72 -11.39 -29.02
CA PRO A 674 26.95 -9.95 -28.96
C PRO A 674 26.11 -9.28 -30.07
N ALA A 675 24.95 -8.74 -29.70
CA ALA A 675 24.08 -8.02 -30.61
C ALA A 675 24.50 -6.54 -30.73
N SER A 676 24.41 -5.99 -31.95
CA SER A 676 24.60 -4.57 -32.21
C SER A 676 23.61 -3.73 -31.40
N GLY A 677 24.07 -2.69 -30.69
CA GLY A 677 23.18 -1.79 -29.94
C GLY A 677 23.12 -2.04 -28.43
N ILE A 678 23.82 -3.05 -27.93
CA ILE A 678 24.09 -3.21 -26.50
C ILE A 678 25.34 -2.41 -26.17
N SER A 679 25.24 -1.57 -25.15
CA SER A 679 26.38 -0.85 -24.62
C SER A 679 26.81 -1.49 -23.31
N GLN A 680 28.12 -1.48 -23.05
CA GLN A 680 28.72 -2.06 -21.86
C GLN A 680 29.54 -0.98 -21.16
N ALA A 681 29.46 -0.96 -19.84
CA ALA A 681 30.37 -0.22 -18.99
C ALA A 681 30.88 -1.18 -17.92
N SER A 682 32.16 -1.11 -17.63
CA SER A 682 32.77 -1.89 -16.55
C SER A 682 33.16 -0.94 -15.43
N TRP A 683 32.92 -1.32 -14.18
CA TRP A 683 33.48 -0.64 -13.03
C TRP A 683 34.08 -1.67 -12.07
N THR A 684 35.19 -1.33 -11.42
CA THR A 684 35.73 -2.11 -10.32
C THR A 684 35.11 -1.58 -9.03
N ASP A 685 34.49 -2.46 -8.27
CA ASP A 685 33.81 -2.10 -7.03
C ASP A 685 34.80 -1.59 -6.00
N ASP A 686 34.59 -0.34 -5.61
CA ASP A 686 35.35 0.40 -4.60
C ASP A 686 34.70 0.33 -3.21
N GLY A 687 33.61 -0.44 -3.07
CA GLY A 687 32.87 -0.64 -1.83
C GLY A 687 31.79 0.40 -1.55
N THR A 688 31.44 1.22 -2.52
CA THR A 688 30.41 2.26 -2.36
C THR A 688 28.98 1.78 -2.63
N TYR A 689 28.77 0.52 -3.01
CA TYR A 689 27.46 -0.05 -3.42
C TYR A 689 26.77 0.70 -4.56
N THR A 690 27.53 1.50 -5.31
CA THR A 690 27.03 2.34 -6.41
C THR A 690 27.93 2.19 -7.62
N GLY A 691 27.33 2.00 -8.80
CA GLY A 691 28.06 2.19 -10.05
C GLY A 691 27.51 3.42 -10.77
N VAL A 692 28.43 4.25 -11.26
CA VAL A 692 28.14 5.55 -11.87
C VAL A 692 28.25 5.42 -13.39
N HIS A 693 27.15 5.60 -14.11
CA HIS A 693 27.13 5.48 -15.56
C HIS A 693 26.99 6.84 -16.29
N PRO A 694 27.75 7.11 -17.37
CA PRO A 694 27.68 8.35 -18.14
C PRO A 694 26.28 8.75 -18.67
N ASN A 695 26.08 10.07 -18.71
CA ASN A 695 24.84 10.86 -18.80
C ASN A 695 23.97 10.75 -20.05
N ASN A 696 24.42 10.06 -21.08
CA ASN A 696 23.88 10.19 -22.43
C ASN A 696 22.71 9.23 -22.72
N LEU A 697 22.20 8.49 -21.72
CA LEU A 697 21.22 7.44 -21.93
C LEU A 697 20.04 7.52 -20.96
N ARG A 698 18.81 7.39 -21.50
CA ARG A 698 17.62 7.02 -20.74
C ARG A 698 17.62 5.50 -20.58
N ILE A 699 18.43 4.97 -19.66
CA ILE A 699 18.60 3.52 -19.46
C ILE A 699 17.23 2.88 -19.14
N ARG A 700 16.81 1.91 -19.96
CA ARG A 700 15.56 1.13 -19.75
C ARG A 700 15.81 -0.31 -19.29
N TYR A 701 16.89 -0.93 -19.80
CA TYR A 701 17.28 -2.30 -19.45
C TYR A 701 18.75 -2.32 -19.05
N TYR A 702 19.07 -3.00 -17.95
CA TYR A 702 20.44 -3.25 -17.55
C TYR A 702 20.61 -4.62 -16.86
N ARG A 703 21.82 -5.16 -16.92
CA ARG A 703 22.28 -6.32 -16.13
C ARG A 703 23.68 -6.02 -15.67
N VAL A 704 23.96 -6.49 -14.47
CA VAL A 704 25.28 -6.43 -13.88
C VAL A 704 25.83 -7.86 -13.88
N PHE A 705 27.01 -8.04 -14.44
CA PHE A 705 27.75 -9.30 -14.42
C PHE A 705 29.03 -9.10 -13.62
N ILE A 706 29.51 -10.15 -12.97
CA ILE A 706 30.88 -10.19 -12.44
C ILE A 706 31.75 -10.74 -13.55
N ASN A 707 32.87 -10.08 -13.85
CA ASN A 707 33.71 -10.33 -15.02
C ASN A 707 33.95 -11.84 -15.26
N GLY A 708 33.32 -12.39 -16.32
CA GLY A 708 33.54 -13.75 -16.81
C GLY A 708 32.70 -14.89 -16.20
N THR A 709 31.76 -14.64 -15.28
CA THR A 709 30.87 -15.69 -14.71
C THR A 709 29.37 -15.34 -14.84
N VAL A 710 28.55 -16.37 -15.10
CA VAL A 710 27.07 -16.31 -15.16
C VAL A 710 26.50 -17.12 -13.98
N PRO A 711 25.45 -16.72 -13.21
CA PRO A 711 24.79 -15.41 -12.95
C PRO A 711 24.71 -15.05 -11.41
N PRO A 712 24.05 -13.94 -10.98
CA PRO A 712 22.61 -14.01 -10.65
C PRO A 712 21.75 -12.90 -11.29
N ARG A 713 20.49 -13.26 -11.57
CA ARG A 713 19.46 -12.44 -12.22
C ARG A 713 18.92 -11.38 -11.26
N LYS A 714 19.11 -10.09 -11.58
CA LYS A 714 18.18 -9.02 -11.21
C LYS A 714 17.54 -8.46 -12.48
N ILE A 715 16.25 -8.74 -12.65
CA ILE A 715 15.40 -8.14 -13.67
C ILE A 715 14.72 -6.95 -12.98
N LEU A 716 15.03 -5.73 -13.41
CA LEU A 716 14.11 -4.61 -13.24
C LEU A 716 13.34 -4.52 -14.54
N GLU A 717 12.16 -5.15 -14.58
CA GLU A 717 11.13 -4.79 -15.55
C GLU A 717 10.57 -3.45 -15.08
N VAL A 718 11.06 -2.37 -15.68
CA VAL A 718 10.25 -1.16 -15.74
C VAL A 718 9.14 -1.52 -16.73
N ASN A 719 7.94 -1.79 -16.20
CA ASN A 719 6.73 -1.93 -17.00
C ASN A 719 6.64 -0.73 -17.95
N SER A 720 7.03 -0.93 -19.20
CA SER A 720 6.83 -0.01 -20.29
C SER A 720 6.06 -0.81 -21.33
N GLY A 721 4.84 -0.40 -21.63
CA GLY A 721 4.11 -1.02 -22.72
C GLY A 721 4.89 -0.84 -24.03
N GLY A 722 4.66 -1.72 -24.99
CA GLY A 722 5.11 -1.57 -26.37
C GLY A 722 4.61 -0.27 -27.00
N SER A 723 5.00 -0.02 -28.26
CA SER A 723 4.53 1.15 -29.00
C SER A 723 3.91 0.72 -30.32
N GLY A 724 3.06 1.57 -30.88
CA GLY A 724 2.46 1.36 -32.19
C GLY A 724 2.41 2.66 -32.97
N SER A 725 2.84 2.64 -34.22
CA SER A 725 2.79 3.82 -35.08
C SER A 725 2.11 3.50 -36.39
N GLY A 726 1.36 4.45 -36.91
CA GLY A 726 0.67 4.31 -38.18
C GLY A 726 0.39 5.66 -38.82
N ARG A 727 -0.50 5.65 -39.80
CA ARG A 727 -1.02 6.84 -40.45
C ARG A 727 -2.54 6.81 -40.45
N VAL A 728 -3.15 7.96 -40.18
CA VAL A 728 -4.58 8.19 -40.36
C VAL A 728 -4.79 9.03 -41.61
N LEU A 729 -5.64 8.55 -42.50
CA LEU A 729 -6.15 9.34 -43.63
C LEU A 729 -7.59 9.76 -43.31
N ILE A 730 -7.92 11.02 -43.54
CA ILE A 730 -9.28 11.53 -43.38
C ILE A 730 -9.81 11.89 -44.77
N GLN A 731 -10.98 11.36 -45.12
CA GLN A 731 -11.61 11.64 -46.41
C GLN A 731 -11.79 13.14 -46.64
N GLY A 732 -11.32 13.62 -47.79
CA GLY A 732 -11.38 15.04 -48.16
C GLY A 732 -10.18 15.86 -47.68
N ARG A 733 -9.26 15.30 -46.88
CA ARG A 733 -8.07 16.00 -46.36
C ARG A 733 -6.79 15.38 -46.94
N THR A 734 -5.89 16.20 -47.46
CA THR A 734 -4.60 15.74 -48.03
C THR A 734 -3.48 15.78 -47.00
N ASN A 735 -3.37 16.87 -46.24
CA ASN A 735 -2.52 17.03 -45.07
C ASN A 735 -3.39 17.52 -43.93
N HIS A 736 -3.26 16.92 -42.76
CA HIS A 736 -4.07 17.25 -41.60
C HIS A 736 -3.29 16.99 -40.31
N SER A 737 -3.64 17.72 -39.26
CA SER A 737 -3.05 17.60 -37.92
C SER A 737 -4.19 17.52 -36.92
N ASP A 738 -5.08 16.56 -37.13
CA ASP A 738 -6.28 16.40 -36.32
C ASP A 738 -6.03 15.59 -35.06
N THR A 739 -6.79 15.91 -34.01
CA THR A 739 -6.89 15.09 -32.81
C THR A 739 -7.74 13.87 -33.10
N ILE A 740 -7.13 12.69 -32.97
CA ILE A 740 -7.74 11.38 -33.19
C ILE A 740 -7.77 10.62 -31.88
N THR A 741 -8.93 10.07 -31.55
CA THR A 741 -9.09 9.13 -30.43
C THR A 741 -8.89 7.72 -30.96
N PHE A 742 -7.88 7.03 -30.44
CA PHE A 742 -7.65 5.62 -30.67
C PHE A 742 -8.13 4.81 -29.47
N GLU A 743 -8.81 3.70 -29.70
CA GLU A 743 -9.17 2.74 -28.65
C GLU A 743 -8.61 1.37 -28.98
N MET A 744 -7.78 0.85 -28.08
CA MET A 744 -7.25 -0.50 -28.12
C MET A 744 -8.23 -1.44 -27.42
N ARG A 745 -8.55 -2.56 -28.06
CA ARG A 745 -9.63 -3.48 -27.66
C ARG A 745 -9.20 -4.92 -27.78
N ASN A 746 -9.89 -5.80 -27.05
CA ASN A 746 -9.69 -7.24 -27.24
C ASN A 746 -10.09 -7.61 -28.68
N PRO A 747 -9.35 -8.52 -29.35
CA PRO A 747 -9.65 -8.89 -30.73
C PRO A 747 -11.09 -9.35 -30.91
N GLY A 748 -11.82 -8.72 -31.83
CA GLY A 748 -13.21 -9.07 -32.12
C GLY A 748 -14.25 -8.58 -31.11
N THR A 749 -13.88 -7.82 -30.06
CA THR A 749 -14.83 -7.25 -29.10
C THR A 749 -14.88 -5.72 -29.16
N THR A 750 -15.90 -5.14 -28.52
CA THR A 750 -16.04 -3.68 -28.35
C THR A 750 -15.45 -3.18 -27.02
N THR A 751 -14.94 -4.08 -26.18
CA THR A 751 -14.36 -3.76 -24.86
C THR A 751 -13.07 -2.99 -25.01
N VAL A 752 -13.07 -1.74 -24.55
CA VAL A 752 -11.89 -0.86 -24.57
C VAL A 752 -10.97 -1.24 -23.42
N ILE A 753 -9.72 -1.56 -23.78
CA ILE A 753 -8.64 -1.85 -22.85
C ILE A 753 -7.87 -0.57 -22.57
N LYS A 754 -7.67 0.28 -23.58
CA LYS A 754 -6.90 1.51 -23.45
C LYS A 754 -7.29 2.54 -24.50
N THR A 755 -7.36 3.81 -24.12
CA THR A 755 -7.69 4.92 -25.01
C THR A 755 -6.50 5.87 -25.15
N TYR A 756 -6.24 6.32 -26.37
CA TYR A 756 -5.21 7.30 -26.70
C TYR A 756 -5.84 8.47 -27.43
N THR A 757 -5.57 9.70 -27.00
CA THR A 757 -5.99 10.91 -27.73
C THR A 757 -4.74 11.61 -28.25
N ILE A 758 -4.49 11.51 -29.55
CA ILE A 758 -3.26 12.00 -30.18
C ILE A 758 -3.60 12.99 -31.27
N THR A 759 -2.91 14.12 -31.28
CA THR A 759 -2.90 15.00 -32.45
C THR A 759 -1.88 14.46 -33.45
N THR A 760 -2.36 14.09 -34.64
CA THR A 760 -1.52 13.57 -35.72
C THR A 760 -0.52 14.62 -36.21
N ALA A 761 0.62 14.20 -36.75
CA ALA A 761 1.49 15.09 -37.51
C ALA A 761 0.80 15.53 -38.81
N ALA A 762 1.29 16.60 -39.45
CA ALA A 762 0.66 17.21 -40.63
C ALA A 762 0.42 16.25 -41.83
N ASP A 763 1.12 15.13 -41.91
CA ASP A 763 0.94 14.09 -42.92
C ASP A 763 0.03 12.92 -42.46
N GLY A 764 -0.66 13.10 -41.32
CA GLY A 764 -1.54 12.13 -40.68
C GLY A 764 -0.82 11.04 -39.88
N THR A 765 0.51 11.08 -39.71
CA THR A 765 1.23 10.06 -38.93
C THR A 765 1.04 10.22 -37.42
N TYR A 766 1.08 9.11 -36.68
CA TYR A 766 0.94 9.08 -35.23
C TYR A 766 1.80 7.97 -34.60
N SER A 767 2.07 8.13 -33.30
CA SER A 767 2.69 7.12 -32.45
C SER A 767 1.94 7.02 -31.13
N LEU A 768 1.64 5.79 -30.72
CA LEU A 768 1.07 5.41 -29.43
C LEU A 768 2.17 4.76 -28.60
N THR A 769 2.36 5.20 -27.36
CA THR A 769 3.30 4.61 -26.41
C THR A 769 2.55 3.80 -25.35
N ASP A 770 3.25 2.95 -24.62
CA ASP A 770 2.69 2.21 -23.48
C ASP A 770 1.50 1.29 -23.84
N MET A 771 1.52 0.69 -25.03
CA MET A 771 0.59 -0.36 -25.45
C MET A 771 0.95 -1.69 -24.74
N PRO A 772 0.08 -2.29 -23.92
CA PRO A 772 0.33 -3.59 -23.28
C PRO A 772 0.75 -4.69 -24.28
N ARG A 773 1.45 -5.73 -23.81
CA ARG A 773 1.81 -6.88 -24.65
C ARG A 773 0.56 -7.70 -24.95
N GLY A 774 0.30 -7.98 -26.22
CA GLY A 774 -0.80 -8.83 -26.62
C GLY A 774 -1.27 -8.58 -28.05
N THR A 775 -2.31 -9.28 -28.46
CA THR A 775 -2.96 -9.04 -29.75
C THR A 775 -4.20 -8.21 -29.51
N TYR A 776 -4.38 -7.12 -30.27
CA TYR A 776 -5.47 -6.18 -30.06
C TYR A 776 -6.11 -5.71 -31.36
N ASP A 777 -7.37 -5.28 -31.28
CA ASP A 777 -7.98 -4.44 -32.30
C ASP A 777 -7.76 -2.98 -31.90
N LEU A 778 -7.19 -2.15 -32.79
CA LEU A 778 -7.09 -0.70 -32.58
C LEU A 778 -8.10 0.01 -33.47
N THR A 779 -9.00 0.78 -32.85
CA THR A 779 -9.91 1.67 -33.58
C THR A 779 -9.42 3.10 -33.53
N ALA A 780 -9.78 3.91 -34.52
CA ALA A 780 -9.49 5.35 -34.56
C ALA A 780 -10.75 6.12 -34.96
N LYS A 781 -11.01 7.25 -34.29
CA LYS A 781 -12.14 8.14 -34.57
C LYS A 781 -11.72 9.61 -34.41
N GLY A 782 -11.99 10.41 -35.44
CA GLY A 782 -11.88 11.86 -35.41
C GLY A 782 -13.26 12.52 -35.23
N ALA A 783 -13.26 13.79 -34.83
CA ALA A 783 -14.45 14.53 -34.36
C ALA A 783 -15.65 14.57 -35.31
N ASN A 784 -15.43 14.52 -36.63
CA ASN A 784 -16.49 14.53 -37.64
C ASN A 784 -16.40 13.35 -38.64
N THR A 785 -15.92 12.22 -38.13
CA THR A 785 -15.63 11.02 -38.94
C THR A 785 -16.19 9.74 -38.34
N LEU A 786 -16.50 8.77 -39.21
CA LEU A 786 -16.77 7.40 -38.83
C LEU A 786 -15.50 6.70 -38.34
N ARG A 787 -15.66 5.87 -37.31
CA ARG A 787 -14.58 5.06 -36.72
C ARG A 787 -14.05 4.02 -37.73
N ALA A 788 -12.74 3.87 -37.80
CA ALA A 788 -12.06 2.79 -38.52
C ALA A 788 -11.34 1.84 -37.55
N LYS A 789 -10.99 0.63 -38.00
CA LYS A 789 -10.35 -0.42 -37.20
C LYS A 789 -9.19 -1.07 -37.94
N ALA A 790 -8.11 -1.31 -37.23
CA ALA A 790 -7.02 -2.21 -37.60
C ALA A 790 -7.06 -3.39 -36.62
N ALA A 791 -7.34 -4.59 -37.15
CA ALA A 791 -7.61 -5.76 -36.34
C ALA A 791 -6.35 -6.60 -36.09
N ASN A 792 -6.32 -7.35 -35.00
CA ASN A 792 -5.27 -8.32 -34.67
C ASN A 792 -3.84 -7.76 -34.71
N ILE A 793 -3.66 -6.52 -34.24
CA ILE A 793 -2.37 -5.89 -34.06
C ILE A 793 -1.65 -6.62 -32.92
N LEU A 794 -0.62 -7.37 -33.27
CA LEU A 794 0.26 -7.99 -32.30
C LEU A 794 1.24 -6.94 -31.76
N VAL A 795 0.97 -6.47 -30.55
CA VAL A 795 1.83 -5.56 -29.81
C VAL A 795 2.82 -6.38 -29.00
N ASP A 796 4.08 -6.33 -29.42
CA ASP A 796 5.20 -6.87 -28.67
C ASP A 796 5.83 -5.73 -27.83
N THR A 797 6.03 -5.95 -26.54
CA THR A 797 6.61 -4.96 -25.60
C THR A 797 8.03 -4.51 -25.98
N ALA A 798 8.63 -5.16 -26.99
CA ALA A 798 9.97 -4.87 -27.43
C ALA A 798 10.10 -4.00 -28.71
N LYS A 799 9.02 -3.70 -29.44
CA LYS A 799 9.09 -3.04 -30.77
C LYS A 799 8.01 -1.98 -30.95
N ASN A 800 8.28 -1.03 -31.85
CA ASN A 800 7.23 -0.18 -32.41
C ASN A 800 6.48 -0.98 -33.48
N THR A 801 5.24 -1.33 -33.18
CA THR A 801 4.35 -2.11 -34.03
C THR A 801 3.87 -1.23 -35.17
N ALA A 802 4.21 -1.59 -36.41
CA ALA A 802 3.67 -0.89 -37.57
C ALA A 802 2.19 -1.20 -37.72
N ILE A 803 1.35 -0.19 -37.54
CA ILE A 803 -0.10 -0.31 -37.64
C ILE A 803 -0.51 0.09 -39.06
N ALA A 804 -1.36 -0.71 -39.68
CA ALA A 804 -1.90 -0.44 -41.00
C ALA A 804 -2.58 0.94 -41.05
N THR A 805 -2.53 1.60 -42.20
CA THR A 805 -3.14 2.92 -42.37
C THR A 805 -4.65 2.87 -42.12
N LEU A 806 -5.13 3.70 -41.19
CA LEU A 806 -6.55 3.80 -40.84
C LEU A 806 -7.18 4.92 -41.68
N SER A 807 -8.21 4.58 -42.46
CA SER A 807 -8.92 5.54 -43.31
C SER A 807 -10.27 5.91 -42.71
N LEU A 808 -10.36 7.13 -42.18
CA LEU A 808 -11.57 7.68 -41.57
C LEU A 808 -12.44 8.35 -42.63
N ARG A 809 -13.73 7.99 -42.63
CA ARG A 809 -14.73 8.54 -43.56
C ARG A 809 -15.40 9.74 -42.91
N GLY A 810 -15.51 10.86 -43.60
CA GLY A 810 -16.20 12.05 -43.09
C GLY A 810 -17.72 11.94 -43.19
N GLY A 811 -18.44 12.82 -42.49
CA GLY A 811 -19.89 12.94 -42.60
C GLY A 811 -20.66 12.83 -41.28
N ASP A 812 -19.98 12.47 -40.19
CA ASP A 812 -20.55 12.25 -38.85
C ASP A 812 -20.43 13.54 -38.02
N ALA A 813 -21.24 14.55 -38.34
CA ALA A 813 -21.19 15.88 -37.73
C ALA A 813 -21.71 15.90 -36.28
N ASN A 814 -22.60 14.97 -35.90
CA ASN A 814 -23.08 14.88 -34.51
C ASN A 814 -22.24 13.93 -33.64
N ASN A 815 -21.24 13.26 -34.22
CA ASN A 815 -20.29 12.35 -33.57
C ASN A 815 -20.95 11.10 -32.96
N ASP A 816 -22.06 10.62 -33.55
CA ASP A 816 -22.78 9.41 -33.14
C ASP A 816 -22.25 8.11 -33.79
N ASN A 817 -21.17 8.22 -34.57
CA ASN A 817 -20.56 7.13 -35.33
C ASN A 817 -21.44 6.58 -36.46
N SER A 818 -22.40 7.35 -36.93
CA SER A 818 -23.20 7.12 -38.13
C SER A 818 -23.30 8.38 -38.97
N VAL A 819 -23.59 8.24 -40.26
CA VAL A 819 -23.92 9.38 -41.13
C VAL A 819 -25.39 9.27 -41.49
N GLY A 820 -26.19 10.21 -41.01
CA GLY A 820 -27.63 10.17 -41.19
C GLY A 820 -28.30 11.54 -41.06
N THR A 821 -29.57 11.50 -40.67
CA THR A 821 -30.43 12.69 -40.61
C THR A 821 -29.96 13.70 -39.57
N GLY A 822 -29.36 13.24 -38.46
CA GLY A 822 -28.77 14.12 -37.44
C GLY A 822 -27.65 14.98 -38.00
N ASP A 823 -26.75 14.39 -38.78
CA ASP A 823 -25.63 15.10 -39.41
C ASP A 823 -26.10 16.08 -40.48
N MET A 824 -27.08 15.66 -41.29
CA MET A 824 -27.66 16.50 -42.34
C MET A 824 -28.30 17.77 -41.76
N VAL A 825 -28.89 17.70 -40.56
CA VAL A 825 -29.43 18.89 -39.88
C VAL A 825 -28.32 19.89 -39.57
N ILE A 826 -27.18 19.41 -39.08
CA ILE A 826 -26.02 20.26 -38.76
C ILE A 826 -25.43 20.86 -40.05
N LEU A 827 -25.21 20.03 -41.09
CA LEU A 827 -24.67 20.51 -42.37
C LEU A 827 -25.61 21.51 -43.06
N ARG A 828 -26.92 21.27 -43.05
CA ARG A 828 -27.91 22.21 -43.60
C ARG A 828 -27.95 23.52 -42.80
N GLY A 829 -27.83 23.44 -41.48
CA GLY A 829 -27.78 24.62 -40.60
C GLY A 829 -26.62 25.55 -40.92
N ALA A 830 -25.50 24.98 -41.38
CA ALA A 830 -24.28 25.69 -41.72
C ALA A 830 -24.02 25.84 -43.24
N TRP A 831 -25.00 25.51 -44.08
CA TRP A 831 -24.85 25.47 -45.54
C TRP A 831 -24.41 26.80 -46.14
N LEU A 832 -23.41 26.76 -47.04
CA LEU A 832 -22.81 27.92 -47.72
C LEU A 832 -22.27 28.99 -46.76
N SER A 833 -21.69 28.55 -45.65
CA SER A 833 -21.01 29.44 -44.70
C SER A 833 -19.52 29.12 -44.57
N SER A 834 -18.73 30.12 -44.19
CA SER A 834 -17.28 29.99 -43.98
C SER A 834 -16.88 30.48 -42.59
N GLN A 835 -15.70 30.05 -42.12
CA GLN A 835 -15.20 30.37 -40.78
C GLN A 835 -15.28 31.88 -40.48
N GLY A 836 -15.89 32.22 -39.35
CA GLY A 836 -16.14 33.60 -38.91
C GLY A 836 -17.54 34.12 -39.26
N GLN A 837 -18.34 33.38 -40.03
CA GLN A 837 -19.74 33.73 -40.27
C GLN A 837 -20.67 33.18 -39.17
N PRO A 838 -21.78 33.86 -38.85
CA PRO A 838 -22.66 33.47 -37.73
C PRO A 838 -23.28 32.07 -37.84
N ARG A 839 -23.36 31.52 -39.05
CA ARG A 839 -23.94 30.19 -39.31
C ARG A 839 -22.87 29.09 -39.47
N TRP A 840 -21.60 29.44 -39.39
CA TRP A 840 -20.53 28.47 -39.57
C TRP A 840 -20.44 27.53 -38.37
N ASP A 841 -20.40 26.24 -38.65
CA ASP A 841 -20.27 25.17 -37.67
C ASP A 841 -19.15 24.24 -38.09
N ALA A 842 -18.05 24.23 -37.32
CA ALA A 842 -16.87 23.42 -37.59
C ALA A 842 -17.17 21.92 -37.74
N ARG A 843 -18.28 21.44 -37.15
CA ARG A 843 -18.69 20.03 -37.23
C ARG A 843 -19.09 19.62 -38.65
N ALA A 844 -19.59 20.55 -39.46
CA ALA A 844 -20.03 20.31 -40.83
C ALA A 844 -18.94 20.56 -41.91
N ASP A 845 -17.75 21.02 -41.50
CA ASP A 845 -16.58 21.21 -42.36
C ASP A 845 -15.74 19.92 -42.38
N PHE A 846 -16.12 18.96 -43.22
CA PHE A 846 -15.52 17.62 -43.22
C PHE A 846 -14.14 17.61 -43.88
N ASN A 847 -13.92 18.43 -44.90
CA ASN A 847 -12.64 18.53 -45.59
C ASN A 847 -11.67 19.56 -44.94
N ALA A 848 -12.11 20.27 -43.91
CA ALA A 848 -11.34 21.27 -43.18
C ALA A 848 -10.83 22.44 -44.04
N ASP A 849 -11.55 22.79 -45.11
CA ASP A 849 -11.20 23.91 -45.99
C ASP A 849 -11.74 25.27 -45.48
N ARG A 850 -12.40 25.26 -44.32
CA ARG A 850 -13.02 26.42 -43.64
C ARG A 850 -14.26 26.96 -44.35
N SER A 851 -14.83 26.20 -45.29
CA SER A 851 -16.04 26.55 -46.03
C SER A 851 -16.98 25.35 -46.18
N ILE A 852 -18.23 25.50 -45.76
CA ILE A 852 -19.21 24.42 -45.78
C ILE A 852 -20.01 24.53 -47.07
N GLY A 853 -19.84 23.57 -47.98
CA GLY A 853 -20.44 23.65 -49.31
C GLY A 853 -20.54 22.31 -50.03
N THR A 854 -20.47 22.36 -51.36
CA THR A 854 -20.66 21.17 -52.21
C THR A 854 -19.66 20.06 -51.89
N SER A 855 -18.43 20.39 -51.48
CA SER A 855 -17.40 19.42 -51.08
C SER A 855 -17.83 18.60 -49.86
N ASP A 856 -18.34 19.22 -48.81
CA ASP A 856 -18.81 18.55 -47.59
C ASP A 856 -20.07 17.73 -47.83
N MET A 857 -21.00 18.28 -48.64
CA MET A 857 -22.20 17.55 -49.05
C MET A 857 -21.84 16.27 -49.81
N LEU A 858 -20.85 16.32 -50.71
CA LEU A 858 -20.40 15.14 -51.44
C LEU A 858 -19.75 14.10 -50.51
N ILE A 859 -18.99 14.53 -49.50
CA ILE A 859 -18.42 13.63 -48.48
C ILE A 859 -19.54 12.96 -47.69
N MET A 860 -20.51 13.73 -47.17
CA MET A 860 -21.67 13.21 -46.45
C MET A 860 -22.49 12.25 -47.32
N GLN A 861 -22.80 12.64 -48.56
CA GLN A 861 -23.56 11.83 -49.51
C GLN A 861 -22.87 10.50 -49.81
N SER A 862 -21.54 10.50 -49.95
CA SER A 862 -20.76 9.28 -50.20
C SER A 862 -20.78 8.27 -49.05
N ASN A 863 -21.15 8.72 -47.85
CA ASN A 863 -21.22 7.91 -46.64
C ASN A 863 -22.63 7.82 -46.03
N TRP A 864 -23.66 8.31 -46.72
CA TRP A 864 -25.03 8.31 -46.22
C TRP A 864 -25.49 6.93 -45.75
N LEU A 865 -26.09 6.87 -44.56
CA LEU A 865 -26.53 5.64 -43.86
C LEU A 865 -25.42 4.64 -43.56
N ARG A 866 -24.16 5.07 -43.54
CA ARG A 866 -23.05 4.23 -43.05
C ARG A 866 -22.81 4.49 -41.58
N SER A 867 -22.51 3.42 -40.85
CA SER A 867 -21.96 3.49 -39.50
C SER A 867 -20.49 3.10 -39.52
N GLY A 868 -19.72 3.69 -38.60
CA GLY A 868 -18.36 3.27 -38.32
C GLY A 868 -18.36 1.87 -37.72
N VAL A 869 -17.19 1.23 -37.73
CA VAL A 869 -17.00 0.00 -36.95
C VAL A 869 -17.35 0.29 -35.49
N GLN A 870 -18.02 -0.64 -34.81
CA GLN A 870 -18.34 -0.48 -33.41
C GLN A 870 -17.14 -0.72 -32.55
#